data_AF-A0AA96LHX6-F1
#
_entry.id   AF-A0AA96LHX6-F1
#
_cell.length_a   1.000
_cell.length_b   1.000
_cell.length_c   1.000
_cell.angle_alpha   90.00
_cell.angle_beta   90.00
_cell.angle_gamma   90.00
#
_symmetry.space_group_name_H-M   'P 1'
#
loop_
_entity.id
_entity.type
_entity.pdbx_description
1 polymer ?
#
loop_
_entity_poly.entity_id
_entity_poly.type
_entity_poly.pdbx_seq_one_letter_code
_entity_poly.pdbx_strand_id
1 'polypeptide(L)'
;MKRWLGLLMSLVMVWSLWQLPTPAAHAGYDRLPAFPGAEGFGYAAAGGRGGEVYHVTSYELTGPGTFHDALLTAGATPRTIVFDISGEITIPQIVVKNKANITIAGQTAAGDGVTIRGNNIRFINCSDIVVRYLRFRMGHQSFQDDTMYFEDCQNVMIDHSSFSWGSDEVLSIKSKDYDHPKSKNISVQWSIISEGLLTHSMGGLIEMNTITMHHNLYAHNNDRNPKTKGQIDFVNNIIYNWGSFPYVAGGESGTKSFGNVVGNTFIAGINSANPDYAVVRGNENYQVYLADNRIDSNRNGVLDGTDTGTGMIEPERPSIVVTERFEYPPVHTQKPEEAYELVLKHSGASLNRDAVDKRVIDSVMKQTGAIIGNEQDAGGFPVLRKGTAPADTDRDGMPDVWERAHRLNPADPEDRNGDRDGDGYTNLEEYLNELAAPGFPGNYPTSPPAWTGTPFEPPAIPVEEPEPVPVPTLDGKTVRNVVITDNSSNGAANAANWSIQQNLQAGDLVAGDRMTGSKVYRFASIPDSLKGMEWLRSPVASRSATNPDVVSFYLAADTDVYVAHDARISSKPEWLSSAYEDTGLTIADDQPITFNLFKKHYPAGAHVVMGANNGSSSMNYFVILKPTDPGTAPPAAPPAGLEGKRTEGPAVSLGWQPASGAGAYLIYRSTPTDPYFKAVGSSAKPEFTDDGAAFGGVYRYRVSALNAGGESPLSGGVEVPVYDASQPAPVSPAGLKITEAKSLSVKMAWTPVEGAVSYGIFRSGAPDGAYEPIGTTTAAHYTDKSVDPATTYYYRVAARSAGGESARSDSVKAVTLPAVPVPQAPEGLTAGEVTTTSFAMEWKPAEYAETYSIYRKAQGDNDFSFLASTPEPRFIDDSVSAGNSGYSYRVTAVNEKGESPPSPTLELSMPLPAAPTDLRSGLKGETFVGLIWTVDDPSPQYNIYRESAGRPAESVGYAKVETFYDRTVEPGVEYTYWVKAKNATGESPPSASLKVTTPLVRNLDHLDEALEAAYADGLIFDKGVLNSLLAKVNQAQQGKENSSNVLRALEQELSALAGSQADASFVRKIREDLLYLVEQAEL
;
A
#
# COMPACT_ATOMS: atom_id res chain seq x y z
N MET A 1 28.87 45.22 -54.98
CA MET A 1 28.79 43.82 -55.41
C MET A 1 27.64 43.19 -54.65
N LYS A 2 26.47 43.37 -55.26
CA LYS A 2 25.16 43.50 -54.64
C LYS A 2 24.19 42.99 -55.72
N ARG A 3 23.23 42.14 -55.31
CA ARG A 3 22.20 41.46 -56.15
C ARG A 3 22.76 40.44 -57.16
N TRP A 4 22.85 39.16 -56.79
CA TRP A 4 22.81 37.95 -57.65
C TRP A 4 23.11 36.71 -56.77
N LEU A 5 22.10 36.22 -56.00
CA LEU A 5 22.18 34.91 -55.34
C LEU A 5 20.76 34.29 -55.23
N GLY A 6 20.06 34.26 -56.35
CA GLY A 6 18.72 33.68 -56.47
C GLY A 6 18.49 33.25 -57.91
N LEU A 7 19.15 32.16 -58.33
CA LEU A 7 18.92 31.43 -59.60
C LEU A 7 19.97 30.32 -59.78
N LEU A 8 20.02 29.34 -58.86
CA LEU A 8 20.76 28.08 -59.06
C LEU A 8 20.39 27.05 -57.99
N MET A 9 19.11 26.70 -57.91
CA MET A 9 18.65 25.47 -57.22
C MET A 9 17.31 25.00 -57.78
N SER A 10 17.17 25.06 -59.11
CA SER A 10 15.99 24.62 -59.85
C SER A 10 16.42 23.87 -61.11
N LEU A 11 16.94 22.65 -60.95
CA LEU A 11 17.02 21.64 -62.01
C LEU A 11 17.33 20.26 -61.41
N VAL A 12 16.27 19.44 -61.31
CA VAL A 12 16.11 17.99 -61.00
C VAL A 12 15.01 17.89 -59.94
N MET A 13 13.84 17.27 -60.14
CA MET A 13 13.21 16.60 -61.27
C MET A 13 11.71 16.53 -60.90
N VAL A 14 10.83 16.90 -61.84
CA VAL A 14 9.45 16.44 -61.84
C VAL A 14 9.49 15.05 -62.49
N TRP A 15 9.03 14.01 -61.78
CA TRP A 15 8.38 12.76 -62.23
C TRP A 15 8.60 11.65 -61.17
N SER A 16 7.64 11.50 -60.23
CA SER A 16 7.16 10.24 -59.64
C SER A 16 6.57 10.47 -58.24
N LEU A 17 5.29 10.83 -58.16
CA LEU A 17 4.49 10.64 -56.95
C LEU A 17 3.25 9.82 -57.31
N TRP A 18 3.49 8.58 -57.72
CA TRP A 18 2.59 7.51 -57.30
C TRP A 18 2.89 7.30 -55.82
N GLN A 19 2.07 7.89 -54.94
CA GLN A 19 2.02 7.40 -53.57
C GLN A 19 1.43 6.00 -53.66
N LEU A 20 2.30 4.99 -53.58
CA LEU A 20 1.90 3.68 -53.08
C LEU A 20 1.10 3.92 -51.79
N PRO A 21 0.01 3.18 -51.53
CA PRO A 21 -0.62 3.25 -50.23
C PRO A 21 0.48 3.04 -49.19
N THR A 22 0.67 4.02 -48.32
CA THR A 22 1.41 3.81 -47.08
C THR A 22 0.81 2.56 -46.46
N PRO A 23 1.57 1.48 -46.23
CA PRO A 23 1.03 0.37 -45.45
C PRO A 23 0.52 1.00 -44.16
N ALA A 24 -0.76 0.76 -43.87
CA ALA A 24 -1.30 1.12 -42.57
C ALA A 24 -0.35 0.50 -41.54
N ALA A 25 0.34 1.35 -40.77
CA ALA A 25 1.15 0.90 -39.67
C ALA A 25 0.22 0.14 -38.74
N HIS A 26 0.40 -1.17 -38.67
CA HIS A 26 -0.26 -2.01 -37.68
C HIS A 26 0.45 -1.72 -36.36
N ALA A 27 -0.28 -1.32 -35.33
CA ALA A 27 0.27 -1.19 -33.98
C ALA A 27 0.55 -2.61 -33.47
N GLY A 28 1.80 -3.06 -33.62
CA GLY A 28 2.27 -4.28 -33.00
C GLY A 28 2.87 -3.96 -31.63
N TYR A 29 3.19 -5.00 -30.89
CA TYR A 29 4.19 -4.92 -29.83
C TYR A 29 5.53 -4.50 -30.45
N ASP A 30 5.76 -3.20 -30.65
CA ASP A 30 6.89 -2.67 -31.45
C ASP A 30 8.24 -2.68 -30.71
N ARG A 31 8.29 -3.22 -29.48
CA ARG A 31 9.52 -3.33 -28.67
C ARG A 31 9.96 -4.78 -28.57
N LEU A 32 11.27 -4.99 -28.65
CA LEU A 32 11.89 -6.29 -28.43
C LEU A 32 11.55 -6.80 -27.01
N PRO A 33 10.94 -7.99 -26.85
CA PRO A 33 10.67 -8.57 -25.54
C PRO A 33 11.94 -8.71 -24.68
N ALA A 34 11.78 -8.78 -23.36
CA ALA A 34 12.87 -8.98 -22.41
C ALA A 34 13.69 -10.23 -22.75
N PHE A 35 13.00 -11.29 -23.19
CA PHE A 35 13.56 -12.53 -23.73
C PHE A 35 12.45 -13.27 -24.52
N PRO A 36 12.81 -14.25 -25.37
CA PRO A 36 11.84 -15.13 -26.02
C PRO A 36 10.90 -15.82 -25.02
N GLY A 37 9.59 -15.61 -25.16
CA GLY A 37 8.56 -16.12 -24.24
C GLY A 37 8.18 -15.19 -23.08
N ALA A 38 8.68 -13.95 -23.04
CA ALA A 38 8.20 -12.92 -22.12
C ALA A 38 6.85 -12.34 -22.59
N GLU A 39 5.85 -12.30 -21.71
CA GLU A 39 4.49 -11.89 -22.05
C GLU A 39 3.86 -10.92 -21.03
N GLY A 40 2.66 -10.40 -21.35
CA GLY A 40 1.90 -9.51 -20.47
C GLY A 40 2.45 -8.09 -20.37
N PHE A 41 1.99 -7.35 -19.35
CA PHE A 41 2.31 -5.92 -19.16
C PHE A 41 3.81 -5.59 -19.06
N GLY A 42 4.62 -6.49 -18.49
CA GLY A 42 6.06 -6.35 -18.29
C GLY A 42 6.94 -6.90 -19.42
N TYR A 43 6.35 -7.41 -20.51
CA TYR A 43 7.08 -8.17 -21.54
C TYR A 43 8.31 -7.47 -22.12
N ALA A 44 8.32 -6.13 -22.15
CA ALA A 44 9.36 -5.30 -22.77
C ALA A 44 10.37 -4.69 -21.77
N ALA A 45 10.47 -5.22 -20.55
CA ALA A 45 11.49 -4.78 -19.60
C ALA A 45 12.90 -5.00 -20.18
N ALA A 46 13.67 -3.93 -20.37
CA ALA A 46 14.94 -4.01 -21.10
C ALA A 46 16.05 -4.72 -20.30
N GLY A 47 15.99 -4.67 -18.96
CA GLY A 47 17.02 -5.27 -18.11
C GLY A 47 18.42 -4.71 -18.38
N GLY A 48 19.44 -5.55 -18.23
CA GLY A 48 20.86 -5.25 -18.43
C GLY A 48 21.36 -5.24 -19.87
N ARG A 49 20.47 -5.30 -20.87
CA ARG A 49 20.81 -5.39 -22.30
C ARG A 49 21.84 -4.33 -22.74
N GLY A 50 22.84 -4.74 -23.50
CA GLY A 50 23.88 -3.85 -24.05
C GLY A 50 24.87 -3.29 -23.01
N GLY A 51 24.89 -3.90 -21.82
CA GLY A 51 25.53 -3.35 -20.63
C GLY A 51 26.92 -3.89 -20.28
N GLU A 52 27.28 -3.67 -19.02
CA GLU A 52 28.39 -4.35 -18.35
C GLU A 52 27.93 -5.68 -17.72
N VAL A 53 28.87 -6.57 -17.46
CA VAL A 53 28.64 -7.82 -16.75
C VAL A 53 29.26 -7.77 -15.37
N TYR A 54 28.48 -8.13 -14.36
CA TYR A 54 28.93 -8.26 -12.99
C TYR A 54 28.89 -9.72 -12.57
N HIS A 55 30.04 -10.24 -12.14
CA HIS A 55 30.17 -11.62 -11.68
C HIS A 55 30.03 -11.71 -10.17
N VAL A 56 29.09 -12.53 -9.71
CA VAL A 56 29.00 -12.96 -8.32
C VAL A 56 29.98 -14.10 -8.12
N THR A 57 31.03 -13.86 -7.34
CA THR A 57 32.16 -14.80 -7.12
C THR A 57 32.37 -15.14 -5.64
N SER A 58 31.60 -14.53 -4.74
CA SER A 58 31.82 -14.60 -3.29
C SER A 58 30.55 -14.91 -2.51
N TYR A 59 30.69 -15.75 -1.48
CA TYR A 59 29.64 -16.06 -0.50
C TYR A 59 29.62 -15.07 0.68
N GLU A 60 30.53 -14.09 0.69
CA GLU A 60 30.56 -13.06 1.72
C GLU A 60 29.28 -12.20 1.68
N LEU A 61 28.91 -11.62 2.83
CA LEU A 61 27.66 -10.86 2.96
C LEU A 61 27.66 -9.54 2.16
N THR A 62 28.80 -8.86 2.10
CA THR A 62 28.97 -7.56 1.44
C THR A 62 30.38 -7.42 0.87
N GLY A 63 30.60 -6.45 -0.02
CA GLY A 63 31.88 -6.17 -0.65
C GLY A 63 32.00 -6.74 -2.06
N PRO A 64 33.10 -6.45 -2.78
CA PRO A 64 33.25 -6.81 -4.18
C PRO A 64 33.05 -8.32 -4.45
N GLY A 65 32.36 -8.65 -5.53
CA GLY A 65 32.04 -10.03 -5.94
C GLY A 65 30.85 -10.66 -5.21
N THR A 66 30.18 -9.95 -4.32
CA THR A 66 28.99 -10.45 -3.61
C THR A 66 27.69 -10.07 -4.32
N PHE A 67 26.62 -10.82 -4.10
CA PHE A 67 25.30 -10.48 -4.66
C PHE A 67 24.76 -9.13 -4.15
N HIS A 68 25.05 -8.80 -2.89
CA HIS A 68 24.75 -7.48 -2.33
C HIS A 68 25.44 -6.35 -3.11
N ASP A 69 26.74 -6.49 -3.37
CA ASP A 69 27.50 -5.48 -4.11
C ASP A 69 27.05 -5.37 -5.57
N ALA A 70 26.73 -6.49 -6.21
CA ALA A 70 26.20 -6.54 -7.57
C ALA A 70 24.97 -5.64 -7.75
N LEU A 71 24.06 -5.64 -6.76
CA LEU A 71 22.84 -4.82 -6.78
C LEU A 71 23.08 -3.37 -6.32
N LEU A 72 23.86 -3.14 -5.25
CA LEU A 72 23.99 -1.79 -4.69
C LEU A 72 24.94 -0.89 -5.49
N THR A 73 25.91 -1.47 -6.19
CA THR A 73 26.87 -0.69 -7.00
C THR A 73 26.41 -0.47 -8.44
N ALA A 74 25.26 -1.01 -8.84
CA ALA A 74 24.72 -0.78 -10.18
C ALA A 74 24.56 0.73 -10.45
N GLY A 75 25.21 1.18 -11.53
CA GLY A 75 25.28 2.59 -11.92
C GLY A 75 24.22 2.95 -12.95
N ALA A 76 24.56 3.91 -13.83
CA ALA A 76 23.71 4.28 -14.96
C ALA A 76 23.88 3.32 -16.17
N THR A 77 25.02 2.63 -16.26
CA THR A 77 25.26 1.60 -17.28
C THR A 77 24.35 0.40 -17.01
N PRO A 78 23.62 -0.13 -18.01
CA PRO A 78 22.90 -1.38 -17.88
C PRO A 78 23.80 -2.49 -17.36
N ARG A 79 23.28 -3.37 -16.51
CA ARG A 79 24.08 -4.41 -15.86
C ARG A 79 23.39 -5.76 -15.91
N THR A 80 24.10 -6.76 -16.42
CA THR A 80 23.72 -8.17 -16.30
C THR A 80 24.54 -8.82 -15.19
N ILE A 81 23.86 -9.39 -14.20
CA ILE A 81 24.46 -10.08 -13.06
C ILE A 81 24.47 -11.58 -13.36
N VAL A 82 25.66 -12.16 -13.40
CA VAL A 82 25.92 -13.59 -13.65
C VAL A 82 26.58 -14.24 -12.43
N PHE A 83 26.51 -15.57 -12.32
CA PHE A 83 26.94 -16.32 -11.14
C PHE A 83 28.08 -17.29 -11.46
N ASP A 84 29.30 -16.97 -11.00
CA ASP A 84 30.47 -17.87 -11.06
C ASP A 84 30.42 -18.93 -9.95
N ILE A 85 29.57 -18.71 -8.95
CA ILE A 85 29.33 -19.59 -7.81
C ILE A 85 27.87 -20.06 -7.77
N SER A 86 27.63 -21.17 -7.08
CA SER A 86 26.32 -21.80 -6.94
C SER A 86 26.07 -22.27 -5.51
N GLY A 87 24.85 -22.70 -5.22
CA GLY A 87 24.41 -23.10 -3.90
C GLY A 87 23.79 -21.95 -3.11
N GLU A 88 23.94 -22.00 -1.79
CA GLU A 88 23.35 -21.00 -0.89
C GLU A 88 24.21 -19.74 -0.82
N ILE A 89 23.58 -18.57 -1.06
CA ILE A 89 24.17 -17.24 -0.86
C ILE A 89 23.36 -16.54 0.23
N THR A 90 24.00 -16.27 1.37
CA THR A 90 23.38 -15.53 2.47
C THR A 90 23.50 -14.03 2.24
N ILE A 91 22.41 -13.28 2.46
CA ILE A 91 22.36 -11.82 2.28
C ILE A 91 21.96 -11.08 3.56
N PRO A 92 22.47 -9.84 3.76
CA PRO A 92 21.83 -8.88 4.66
C PRO A 92 20.54 -8.35 4.01
N GLN A 93 19.88 -7.37 4.64
CA GLN A 93 18.82 -6.64 3.94
C GLN A 93 19.41 -5.88 2.75
N ILE A 94 18.81 -6.04 1.57
CA ILE A 94 19.22 -5.33 0.36
C ILE A 94 18.10 -4.35 -0.03
N VAL A 95 18.45 -3.06 -0.10
CA VAL A 95 17.52 -2.01 -0.53
C VAL A 95 18.04 -1.34 -1.79
N VAL A 96 17.46 -1.70 -2.93
CA VAL A 96 17.78 -1.13 -4.24
C VAL A 96 16.87 0.07 -4.47
N LYS A 97 17.44 1.27 -4.54
CA LYS A 97 16.69 2.53 -4.67
C LYS A 97 17.12 3.31 -5.90
N ASN A 98 16.16 3.79 -6.68
CA ASN A 98 16.39 4.68 -7.82
C ASN A 98 17.39 4.11 -8.84
N LYS A 99 17.31 2.80 -9.12
CA LYS A 99 18.17 2.13 -10.10
C LYS A 99 17.35 1.59 -11.27
N ALA A 100 18.00 1.40 -12.40
CA ALA A 100 17.35 0.85 -13.57
C ALA A 100 18.26 -0.09 -14.36
N ASN A 101 17.68 -0.82 -15.32
CA ASN A 101 18.38 -1.61 -16.33
C ASN A 101 19.23 -2.75 -15.73
N ILE A 102 18.59 -3.61 -14.93
CA ILE A 102 19.28 -4.71 -14.25
C ILE A 102 18.66 -6.05 -14.67
N THR A 103 19.50 -6.95 -15.18
CA THR A 103 19.15 -8.37 -15.36
C THR A 103 19.86 -9.20 -14.29
N ILE A 104 19.10 -10.03 -13.57
CA ILE A 104 19.64 -11.03 -12.63
C ILE A 104 19.45 -12.41 -13.27
N ALA A 105 20.54 -12.99 -13.78
CA ALA A 105 20.50 -14.21 -14.61
C ALA A 105 20.90 -15.46 -13.82
N GLY A 106 19.99 -15.98 -12.98
CA GLY A 106 20.23 -17.15 -12.14
C GLY A 106 20.57 -18.43 -12.92
N GLN A 107 20.13 -18.55 -14.18
CA GLN A 107 20.42 -19.70 -15.03
C GLN A 107 21.91 -19.87 -15.39
N THR A 108 22.74 -18.86 -15.14
CA THR A 108 24.20 -18.94 -15.34
C THR A 108 24.91 -19.76 -14.25
N ALA A 109 24.28 -19.95 -13.10
CA ALA A 109 24.87 -20.71 -12.00
C ALA A 109 24.95 -22.21 -12.34
N ALA A 110 26.16 -22.78 -12.22
CA ALA A 110 26.37 -24.22 -12.37
C ALA A 110 25.75 -25.05 -11.23
N GLY A 111 25.84 -26.38 -11.33
CA GLY A 111 25.34 -27.29 -10.28
C GLY A 111 23.82 -27.22 -10.14
N ASP A 112 23.32 -27.18 -8.89
CA ASP A 112 21.88 -27.12 -8.60
C ASP A 112 21.31 -25.67 -8.60
N GLY A 113 22.07 -24.68 -9.10
CA GLY A 113 21.67 -23.27 -9.16
C GLY A 113 21.91 -22.49 -7.87
N VAL A 114 21.22 -21.37 -7.67
CA VAL A 114 21.41 -20.46 -6.51
C VAL A 114 20.12 -20.32 -5.68
N THR A 115 20.28 -20.42 -4.37
CA THR A 115 19.29 -19.98 -3.38
C THR A 115 19.82 -18.76 -2.65
N ILE A 116 19.07 -17.67 -2.70
CA ILE A 116 19.28 -16.48 -1.89
C ILE A 116 18.56 -16.68 -0.56
N ARG A 117 19.35 -16.69 0.52
CA ARG A 117 18.91 -16.90 1.90
C ARG A 117 19.15 -15.67 2.75
N GLY A 118 18.27 -15.42 3.72
CA GLY A 118 18.51 -14.46 4.79
C GLY A 118 17.44 -13.40 4.86
N ASN A 119 17.85 -12.14 4.85
CA ASN A 119 16.91 -11.03 4.95
C ASN A 119 16.25 -10.72 3.59
N ASN A 120 15.38 -9.70 3.53
CA ASN A 120 14.62 -9.38 2.33
C ASN A 120 15.35 -8.49 1.32
N ILE A 121 14.80 -8.46 0.10
CA ILE A 121 15.20 -7.58 -0.99
C ILE A 121 14.06 -6.62 -1.32
N ARG A 122 14.38 -5.33 -1.36
CA ARG A 122 13.43 -4.25 -1.61
C ARG A 122 13.87 -3.46 -2.84
N PHE A 123 13.06 -3.46 -3.90
CA PHE A 123 13.23 -2.55 -5.03
C PHE A 123 12.29 -1.36 -4.87
N ILE A 124 12.84 -0.16 -4.82
CA ILE A 124 12.08 1.07 -4.55
C ILE A 124 12.39 2.09 -5.64
N ASN A 125 11.35 2.54 -6.34
CA ASN A 125 11.44 3.48 -7.46
C ASN A 125 12.48 3.04 -8.51
N CYS A 126 12.45 1.76 -8.90
CA CYS A 126 13.35 1.18 -9.89
C CYS A 126 12.63 0.94 -11.23
N SER A 127 13.38 0.81 -12.32
CA SER A 127 12.77 0.46 -13.61
C SER A 127 13.59 -0.54 -14.43
N ASP A 128 12.94 -1.24 -15.35
CA ASP A 128 13.62 -2.15 -16.30
C ASP A 128 14.43 -3.22 -15.56
N ILE A 129 13.73 -4.00 -14.74
CA ILE A 129 14.31 -5.07 -13.91
C ILE A 129 13.85 -6.42 -14.45
N VAL A 130 14.81 -7.33 -14.67
CA VAL A 130 14.55 -8.71 -15.10
C VAL A 130 15.16 -9.67 -14.07
N VAL A 131 14.37 -10.61 -13.55
CA VAL A 131 14.82 -11.63 -12.58
C VAL A 131 14.43 -13.01 -13.07
N ARG A 132 15.41 -13.92 -13.21
CA ARG A 132 15.17 -15.27 -13.75
C ARG A 132 15.90 -16.38 -12.97
N TYR A 133 15.23 -17.53 -12.84
CA TYR A 133 15.83 -18.80 -12.37
C TYR A 133 16.53 -18.74 -11.00
N LEU A 134 15.97 -17.99 -10.06
CA LEU A 134 16.47 -17.89 -8.68
C LEU A 134 15.45 -18.38 -7.66
N ARG A 135 15.96 -18.76 -6.48
CA ARG A 135 15.15 -19.09 -5.31
C ARG A 135 15.40 -18.05 -4.23
N PHE A 136 14.35 -17.43 -3.72
CA PHE A 136 14.41 -16.49 -2.60
C PHE A 136 13.70 -17.12 -1.41
N ARG A 137 14.45 -17.39 -0.35
CA ARG A 137 13.97 -18.08 0.86
C ARG A 137 14.38 -17.28 2.09
N MET A 138 13.45 -16.51 2.64
CA MET A 138 13.71 -15.65 3.81
C MET A 138 13.86 -16.47 5.09
N GLY A 139 12.94 -17.43 5.31
CA GLY A 139 12.89 -18.26 6.51
C GLY A 139 12.42 -17.47 7.74
N HIS A 140 12.31 -18.16 8.88
CA HIS A 140 11.89 -17.56 10.13
C HIS A 140 12.90 -16.51 10.62
N GLN A 141 12.41 -15.31 10.91
CA GLN A 141 13.19 -14.18 11.43
C GLN A 141 12.60 -13.68 12.75
N SER A 142 13.37 -12.89 13.51
CA SER A 142 12.89 -12.22 14.73
C SER A 142 11.94 -11.05 14.45
N PHE A 143 11.73 -10.71 13.19
CA PHE A 143 10.85 -9.66 12.68
C PHE A 143 9.95 -10.21 11.57
N GLN A 144 8.87 -9.48 11.24
CA GLN A 144 7.97 -9.80 10.14
C GLN A 144 8.28 -8.93 8.92
N ASP A 145 8.43 -9.55 7.74
CA ASP A 145 8.65 -8.83 6.49
C ASP A 145 8.37 -9.70 5.27
N ASP A 146 8.35 -9.06 4.10
CA ASP A 146 8.13 -9.71 2.81
C ASP A 146 9.41 -10.39 2.33
N THR A 147 9.34 -11.56 1.68
CA THR A 147 10.56 -12.19 1.10
C THR A 147 11.18 -11.29 0.03
N MET A 148 10.35 -10.76 -0.86
CA MET A 148 10.72 -9.74 -1.84
C MET A 148 9.57 -8.79 -2.09
N TYR A 149 9.88 -7.50 -2.25
CA TYR A 149 8.88 -6.56 -2.75
C TYR A 149 9.42 -5.47 -3.67
N PHE A 150 8.52 -5.00 -4.53
CA PHE A 150 8.70 -3.88 -5.44
C PHE A 150 7.76 -2.75 -5.05
N GLU A 151 8.28 -1.53 -4.89
CA GLU A 151 7.52 -0.33 -4.59
C GLU A 151 7.82 0.77 -5.62
N ASP A 152 6.79 1.36 -6.21
CA ASP A 152 6.89 2.42 -7.23
C ASP A 152 7.78 2.02 -8.44
N CYS A 153 7.91 0.73 -8.71
CA CYS A 153 8.75 0.20 -9.80
C CYS A 153 8.01 0.04 -11.13
N GLN A 154 8.71 0.20 -12.26
CA GLN A 154 8.12 0.19 -13.61
C GLN A 154 8.87 -0.73 -14.56
N ASN A 155 8.18 -1.39 -15.50
CA ASN A 155 8.79 -2.30 -16.47
C ASN A 155 9.59 -3.42 -15.76
N VAL A 156 8.88 -4.36 -15.13
CA VAL A 156 9.51 -5.44 -14.35
C VAL A 156 9.07 -6.80 -14.88
N MET A 157 10.04 -7.69 -15.07
CA MET A 157 9.84 -9.06 -15.51
C MET A 157 10.39 -10.05 -14.48
N ILE A 158 9.51 -10.85 -13.87
CA ILE A 158 9.88 -11.96 -12.97
C ILE A 158 9.47 -13.26 -13.64
N ASP A 159 10.43 -14.14 -13.88
CA ASP A 159 10.24 -15.35 -14.66
C ASP A 159 10.95 -16.53 -13.98
N HIS A 160 10.29 -17.70 -13.95
CA HIS A 160 10.91 -18.95 -13.48
C HIS A 160 11.63 -18.83 -12.13
N SER A 161 11.04 -18.11 -11.18
CA SER A 161 11.65 -17.88 -9.86
C SER A 161 10.76 -18.43 -8.74
N SER A 162 11.38 -18.91 -7.66
CA SER A 162 10.68 -19.47 -6.52
C SER A 162 10.83 -18.58 -5.30
N PHE A 163 9.73 -18.26 -4.63
CA PHE A 163 9.68 -17.41 -3.46
C PHE A 163 9.00 -18.17 -2.33
N SER A 164 9.61 -18.20 -1.15
CA SER A 164 8.99 -18.84 0.01
C SER A 164 9.41 -18.26 1.35
N TRP A 165 8.61 -18.59 2.36
CA TRP A 165 8.91 -18.38 3.77
C TRP A 165 9.01 -16.90 4.17
N GLY A 166 8.19 -16.05 3.56
CA GLY A 166 7.94 -14.69 4.05
C GLY A 166 7.18 -14.73 5.36
N SER A 167 7.51 -13.87 6.31
CA SER A 167 6.83 -13.76 7.60
C SER A 167 5.75 -12.69 7.63
N ASP A 168 5.67 -11.88 6.57
CA ASP A 168 4.53 -11.06 6.18
C ASP A 168 4.00 -11.54 4.80
N GLU A 169 4.37 -10.93 3.67
CA GLU A 169 4.08 -11.49 2.33
C GLU A 169 5.23 -12.33 1.72
N VAL A 170 4.91 -13.25 0.81
CA VAL A 170 5.95 -13.91 0.00
C VAL A 170 6.44 -12.98 -1.11
N LEU A 171 5.56 -12.48 -1.98
CA LEU A 171 5.92 -11.55 -3.06
C LEU A 171 4.93 -10.38 -3.17
N SER A 172 5.41 -9.16 -2.95
CA SER A 172 4.58 -7.95 -2.98
C SER A 172 4.97 -6.97 -4.09
N ILE A 173 3.97 -6.35 -4.70
CA ILE A 173 4.10 -5.31 -5.73
C ILE A 173 3.17 -4.16 -5.35
N LYS A 174 3.73 -3.02 -4.95
CA LYS A 174 3.01 -1.94 -4.27
C LYS A 174 3.31 -0.58 -4.94
N SER A 175 2.37 0.35 -4.86
CA SER A 175 2.64 1.79 -5.06
C SER A 175 2.57 2.49 -3.71
N LYS A 176 3.49 3.40 -3.45
CA LYS A 176 3.55 4.14 -2.19
C LYS A 176 2.35 5.08 -2.02
N ASP A 177 1.99 5.77 -3.10
CA ASP A 177 0.74 6.49 -3.21
C ASP A 177 -0.26 5.61 -3.95
N TYR A 178 -1.27 5.17 -3.22
CA TYR A 178 -2.26 4.24 -3.72
C TYR A 178 -3.35 4.93 -4.56
N ASP A 179 -3.57 6.23 -4.33
CA ASP A 179 -4.52 7.03 -5.11
C ASP A 179 -3.90 7.46 -6.45
N HIS A 180 -2.56 7.49 -6.52
CA HIS A 180 -1.78 7.76 -7.74
C HIS A 180 -0.72 6.68 -7.99
N PRO A 181 -1.14 5.44 -8.35
CA PRO A 181 -0.23 4.30 -8.38
C PRO A 181 0.85 4.46 -9.46
N LYS A 182 2.11 4.32 -9.05
CA LYS A 182 3.28 4.43 -9.92
C LYS A 182 3.77 3.08 -10.45
N SER A 183 3.54 2.00 -9.71
CA SER A 183 3.96 0.68 -10.19
C SER A 183 3.14 0.26 -11.40
N LYS A 184 3.80 -0.02 -12.52
CA LYS A 184 3.14 -0.34 -13.79
C LYS A 184 4.03 -1.14 -14.72
N ASN A 185 3.42 -1.81 -15.69
CA ASN A 185 4.09 -2.63 -16.70
C ASN A 185 4.89 -3.76 -16.04
N ILE A 186 4.20 -4.60 -15.24
CA ILE A 186 4.84 -5.67 -14.49
C ILE A 186 4.28 -7.03 -14.93
N SER A 187 5.15 -8.01 -15.12
CA SER A 187 4.77 -9.40 -15.39
C SER A 187 5.44 -10.34 -14.41
N VAL A 188 4.65 -11.25 -13.84
CA VAL A 188 5.13 -12.40 -13.08
C VAL A 188 4.65 -13.66 -13.78
N GLN A 189 5.60 -14.47 -14.28
CA GLN A 189 5.28 -15.67 -15.03
C GLN A 189 6.08 -16.89 -14.56
N TRP A 190 5.47 -18.06 -14.74
CA TRP A 190 6.11 -19.36 -14.48
C TRP A 190 6.81 -19.43 -13.11
N SER A 191 6.26 -18.80 -12.08
CA SER A 191 6.92 -18.65 -10.78
C SER A 191 6.15 -19.36 -9.66
N ILE A 192 6.85 -19.70 -8.58
CA ILE A 192 6.27 -20.33 -7.38
C ILE A 192 6.24 -19.31 -6.25
N ILE A 193 5.07 -19.12 -5.64
CA ILE A 193 4.83 -18.25 -4.47
C ILE A 193 4.19 -19.12 -3.38
N SER A 194 5.01 -19.61 -2.45
CA SER A 194 4.55 -20.64 -1.51
C SER A 194 5.00 -20.47 -0.07
N GLU A 195 4.25 -21.06 0.85
CA GLU A 195 4.63 -21.24 2.25
C GLU A 195 4.98 -19.94 2.98
N GLY A 196 4.11 -18.92 2.89
CA GLY A 196 4.13 -17.82 3.85
C GLY A 196 4.04 -18.38 5.27
N LEU A 197 4.85 -17.86 6.20
CA LEU A 197 4.97 -18.38 7.56
C LEU A 197 3.90 -17.80 8.48
N LEU A 198 3.26 -18.65 9.29
CA LEU A 198 2.38 -18.20 10.38
C LEU A 198 3.13 -17.28 11.37
N THR A 199 2.46 -16.32 12.00
CA THR A 199 1.00 -16.14 12.11
C THR A 199 0.39 -15.18 11.08
N HIS A 200 1.19 -14.65 10.14
CA HIS A 200 0.74 -13.73 9.10
C HIS A 200 1.12 -14.25 7.71
N SER A 201 0.79 -15.52 7.44
CA SER A 201 1.12 -16.24 6.20
C SER A 201 0.37 -15.65 4.98
N MET A 202 1.01 -14.81 4.17
CA MET A 202 0.37 -14.16 3.02
C MET A 202 1.10 -14.43 1.69
N GLY A 203 0.34 -14.65 0.61
CA GLY A 203 0.91 -14.84 -0.73
C GLY A 203 1.50 -13.56 -1.32
N GLY A 204 0.73 -12.48 -1.39
CA GLY A 204 1.19 -11.20 -1.92
C GLY A 204 0.16 -10.08 -1.96
N LEU A 205 0.61 -8.86 -1.66
CA LEU A 205 -0.13 -7.61 -1.89
C LEU A 205 0.23 -7.06 -3.27
N ILE A 206 -0.77 -6.96 -4.14
CA ILE A 206 -0.66 -6.54 -5.54
C ILE A 206 -1.48 -5.27 -5.70
N GLU A 207 -0.86 -4.13 -5.38
CA GLU A 207 -1.49 -2.80 -5.28
C GLU A 207 -0.76 -1.80 -6.19
N MET A 208 -1.16 -1.77 -7.46
CA MET A 208 -0.42 -1.11 -8.54
C MET A 208 -1.35 -0.53 -9.61
N ASN A 209 -0.77 -0.02 -10.70
CA ASN A 209 -1.53 0.45 -11.86
C ASN A 209 -1.82 -0.71 -12.83
N THR A 210 -0.79 -1.40 -13.36
CA THR A 210 -0.95 -2.51 -14.32
C THR A 210 -0.02 -3.70 -14.02
N ILE A 211 -0.57 -4.92 -14.02
CA ILE A 211 0.19 -6.17 -13.86
C ILE A 211 -0.44 -7.35 -14.62
N THR A 212 0.40 -8.24 -15.16
CA THR A 212 0.01 -9.58 -15.60
C THR A 212 0.63 -10.62 -14.67
N MET A 213 -0.16 -11.58 -14.20
CA MET A 213 0.33 -12.74 -13.47
C MET A 213 -0.21 -14.00 -14.15
N HIS A 214 0.67 -14.76 -14.80
CA HIS A 214 0.25 -15.98 -15.51
C HIS A 214 1.14 -17.18 -15.28
N HIS A 215 0.54 -18.38 -15.32
CA HIS A 215 1.27 -19.64 -15.17
C HIS A 215 2.04 -19.78 -13.85
N ASN A 216 1.57 -19.14 -12.79
CA ASN A 216 2.19 -19.20 -11.47
C ASN A 216 1.52 -20.24 -10.57
N LEU A 217 2.26 -20.71 -9.57
CA LEU A 217 1.76 -21.57 -8.50
C LEU A 217 1.75 -20.80 -7.18
N TYR A 218 0.55 -20.63 -6.61
CA TYR A 218 0.33 -20.23 -5.23
C TYR A 218 0.00 -21.46 -4.38
N ALA A 219 0.78 -21.72 -3.33
CA ALA A 219 0.56 -22.89 -2.47
C ALA A 219 0.84 -22.61 -0.99
N HIS A 220 -0.05 -23.07 -0.12
CA HIS A 220 0.18 -23.10 1.35
C HIS A 220 0.37 -21.72 2.00
N ASN A 221 -0.30 -20.68 1.46
CA ASN A 221 -0.41 -19.39 2.15
C ASN A 221 -1.80 -19.24 2.75
N ASN A 222 -1.92 -18.61 3.92
CA ASN A 222 -3.22 -18.42 4.56
C ASN A 222 -4.16 -17.50 3.76
N ASP A 223 -3.66 -16.35 3.31
CA ASP A 223 -4.49 -15.32 2.67
C ASP A 223 -3.69 -14.59 1.56
N ARG A 224 -4.35 -13.75 0.77
CA ARG A 224 -3.81 -12.89 -0.28
C ARG A 224 -3.09 -13.71 -1.33
N ASN A 225 -3.84 -14.57 -2.02
CA ASN A 225 -3.33 -15.46 -3.06
C ASN A 225 -3.80 -15.08 -4.49
N PRO A 226 -3.58 -13.85 -5.00
CA PRO A 226 -3.14 -12.59 -4.38
C PRO A 226 -4.29 -11.72 -3.80
N LYS A 227 -3.95 -10.60 -3.12
CA LYS A 227 -4.89 -9.47 -2.93
C LYS A 227 -4.60 -8.36 -3.94
N THR A 228 -5.62 -7.96 -4.69
CA THR A 228 -5.44 -7.21 -5.94
C THR A 228 -6.16 -5.87 -5.92
N LYS A 229 -5.50 -4.86 -6.50
CA LYS A 229 -6.01 -3.51 -6.71
C LYS A 229 -5.39 -2.91 -7.98
N GLY A 230 -6.15 -2.14 -8.75
CA GLY A 230 -5.72 -1.59 -10.05
C GLY A 230 -6.17 -2.43 -11.24
N GLN A 231 -5.36 -2.48 -12.31
CA GLN A 231 -5.63 -3.29 -13.51
C GLN A 231 -4.81 -4.57 -13.49
N ILE A 232 -5.48 -5.73 -13.48
CA ILE A 232 -4.82 -7.03 -13.36
C ILE A 232 -5.31 -8.05 -14.39
N ASP A 233 -4.37 -8.70 -15.06
CA ASP A 233 -4.61 -9.90 -15.88
C ASP A 233 -4.10 -11.14 -15.12
N PHE A 234 -5.01 -11.96 -14.59
CA PHE A 234 -4.71 -13.13 -13.77
C PHE A 234 -5.14 -14.42 -14.51
N VAL A 235 -4.17 -15.05 -15.18
CA VAL A 235 -4.43 -16.05 -16.23
C VAL A 235 -3.69 -17.37 -15.99
N ASN A 236 -4.37 -18.51 -16.05
CA ASN A 236 -3.76 -19.84 -15.99
C ASN A 236 -2.86 -20.10 -14.76
N ASN A 237 -3.23 -19.58 -13.59
CA ASN A 237 -2.54 -19.85 -12.33
C ASN A 237 -3.16 -21.04 -11.57
N ILE A 238 -2.35 -21.69 -10.72
CA ILE A 238 -2.82 -22.69 -9.74
C ILE A 238 -2.83 -22.05 -8.35
N ILE A 239 -3.94 -22.20 -7.63
CA ILE A 239 -4.08 -21.78 -6.23
C ILE A 239 -4.45 -23.00 -5.41
N TYR A 240 -3.59 -23.42 -4.49
CA TYR A 240 -3.79 -24.64 -3.69
C TYR A 240 -3.62 -24.43 -2.19
N ASN A 241 -4.53 -25.03 -1.40
CA ASN A 241 -4.49 -25.08 0.06
C ASN A 241 -4.33 -23.67 0.67
N TRP A 242 -5.18 -22.73 0.23
CA TRP A 242 -5.33 -21.45 0.92
C TRP A 242 -5.84 -21.70 2.34
N GLY A 243 -5.65 -20.74 3.25
CA GLY A 243 -6.25 -20.76 4.57
C GLY A 243 -7.59 -20.02 4.56
N SER A 244 -7.58 -18.73 4.88
CA SER A 244 -8.75 -17.87 4.83
C SER A 244 -9.21 -17.52 3.41
N PHE A 245 -8.31 -17.04 2.55
CA PHE A 245 -8.73 -16.43 1.28
C PHE A 245 -7.84 -16.82 0.08
N PRO A 246 -8.45 -17.24 -1.05
CA PRO A 246 -7.76 -17.45 -2.32
C PRO A 246 -7.51 -16.09 -3.01
N TYR A 247 -8.27 -15.74 -4.06
CA TYR A 247 -8.15 -14.46 -4.77
C TYR A 247 -8.99 -13.38 -4.10
N VAL A 248 -8.35 -12.30 -3.61
CA VAL A 248 -9.02 -11.17 -2.95
C VAL A 248 -9.20 -10.00 -3.92
N ALA A 249 -10.46 -9.64 -4.20
CA ALA A 249 -10.85 -8.59 -5.14
C ALA A 249 -11.05 -7.22 -4.43
N GLY A 250 -9.96 -6.49 -4.17
CA GLY A 250 -10.00 -5.14 -3.59
C GLY A 250 -10.14 -5.07 -2.05
N GLY A 251 -10.96 -5.93 -1.44
CA GLY A 251 -11.23 -5.90 0.00
C GLY A 251 -12.05 -4.68 0.42
N GLU A 252 -11.64 -3.94 1.46
CA GLU A 252 -12.29 -2.70 1.93
C GLU A 252 -11.91 -1.46 1.09
N SER A 253 -11.22 -1.63 -0.03
CA SER A 253 -10.69 -0.49 -0.78
C SER A 253 -11.78 0.29 -1.53
N GLY A 254 -11.71 1.62 -1.45
CA GLY A 254 -12.53 2.54 -2.26
C GLY A 254 -12.05 2.75 -3.70
N THR A 255 -10.96 2.12 -4.12
CA THR A 255 -10.35 2.36 -5.44
C THR A 255 -10.96 1.49 -6.50
N LYS A 256 -11.21 2.10 -7.65
CA LYS A 256 -11.70 1.37 -8.82
C LYS A 256 -10.65 0.43 -9.37
N SER A 257 -11.00 -0.83 -9.47
CA SER A 257 -10.13 -1.90 -9.96
C SER A 257 -10.82 -2.69 -11.06
N PHE A 258 -10.02 -3.23 -11.98
CA PHE A 258 -10.46 -3.90 -13.19
C PHE A 258 -9.63 -5.16 -13.38
N GLY A 259 -10.25 -6.33 -13.19
CA GLY A 259 -9.54 -7.61 -13.18
C GLY A 259 -10.07 -8.61 -14.20
N ASN A 260 -9.18 -9.27 -14.93
CA ASN A 260 -9.48 -10.50 -15.67
C ASN A 260 -9.04 -11.70 -14.83
N VAL A 261 -9.95 -12.64 -14.56
CA VAL A 261 -9.66 -13.92 -13.90
C VAL A 261 -10.04 -15.04 -14.87
N VAL A 262 -9.04 -15.60 -15.56
CA VAL A 262 -9.27 -16.50 -16.71
C VAL A 262 -8.44 -17.78 -16.64
N GLY A 263 -9.05 -18.93 -16.86
CA GLY A 263 -8.31 -20.19 -17.06
C GLY A 263 -7.60 -20.73 -15.81
N ASN A 264 -7.93 -20.24 -14.61
CA ASN A 264 -7.24 -20.61 -13.37
C ASN A 264 -7.82 -21.90 -12.75
N THR A 265 -7.00 -22.61 -11.97
CA THR A 265 -7.42 -23.80 -11.21
C THR A 265 -7.27 -23.55 -9.70
N PHE A 266 -8.38 -23.59 -8.98
CA PHE A 266 -8.47 -23.45 -7.52
C PHE A 266 -8.73 -24.81 -6.89
N ILE A 267 -7.84 -25.26 -6.01
CA ILE A 267 -7.89 -26.59 -5.39
C ILE A 267 -7.93 -26.42 -3.87
N ALA A 268 -9.04 -26.80 -3.25
CA ALA A 268 -9.18 -26.75 -1.80
C ALA A 268 -8.28 -27.79 -1.15
N GLY A 269 -7.47 -27.35 -0.19
CA GLY A 269 -6.70 -28.24 0.68
C GLY A 269 -7.33 -28.36 2.06
N ILE A 270 -6.60 -29.03 2.97
CA ILE A 270 -7.03 -29.25 4.34
C ILE A 270 -7.28 -27.94 5.13
N ASN A 271 -6.59 -26.86 4.75
CA ASN A 271 -6.68 -25.55 5.41
C ASN A 271 -7.74 -24.61 4.80
N SER A 272 -8.35 -24.96 3.67
CA SER A 272 -9.11 -24.01 2.86
C SER A 272 -10.48 -23.67 3.42
N ALA A 273 -10.60 -22.55 4.12
CA ALA A 273 -11.87 -22.00 4.54
C ALA A 273 -12.76 -21.67 3.34
N ASN A 274 -14.07 -21.88 3.50
CA ASN A 274 -15.12 -21.62 2.50
C ASN A 274 -14.73 -22.09 1.08
N PRO A 275 -14.52 -23.40 0.88
CA PRO A 275 -13.86 -23.92 -0.32
C PRO A 275 -14.68 -23.77 -1.60
N ASP A 276 -15.95 -23.34 -1.52
CA ASP A 276 -16.85 -23.15 -2.65
C ASP A 276 -16.64 -21.81 -3.40
N TYR A 277 -15.84 -20.88 -2.84
CA TYR A 277 -15.60 -19.56 -3.44
C TYR A 277 -14.13 -19.35 -3.79
N ALA A 278 -13.86 -18.91 -5.03
CA ALA A 278 -12.52 -18.63 -5.55
C ALA A 278 -12.22 -17.12 -5.60
N VAL A 279 -13.23 -16.28 -5.78
CA VAL A 279 -13.12 -14.81 -5.81
C VAL A 279 -13.89 -14.24 -4.63
N VAL A 280 -13.17 -13.61 -3.70
CA VAL A 280 -13.72 -13.21 -2.39
C VAL A 280 -13.44 -11.75 -2.07
N ARG A 281 -14.19 -11.22 -1.10
CA ARG A 281 -14.04 -9.87 -0.53
C ARG A 281 -14.06 -8.77 -1.59
N GLY A 282 -14.99 -8.89 -2.53
CA GLY A 282 -15.33 -7.84 -3.49
C GLY A 282 -16.02 -6.64 -2.85
N ASN A 283 -16.24 -5.62 -3.68
CA ASN A 283 -17.06 -4.45 -3.37
C ASN A 283 -17.52 -3.77 -4.67
N GLU A 284 -18.32 -2.70 -4.55
CA GLU A 284 -18.86 -1.92 -5.66
C GLU A 284 -17.81 -1.19 -6.52
N ASN A 285 -16.55 -1.12 -6.08
CA ASN A 285 -15.45 -0.50 -6.81
C ASN A 285 -14.62 -1.52 -7.60
N TYR A 286 -14.85 -2.82 -7.46
CA TYR A 286 -14.09 -3.85 -8.17
C TYR A 286 -14.91 -4.46 -9.31
N GLN A 287 -14.48 -4.24 -10.56
CA GLN A 287 -15.05 -4.88 -11.74
C GLN A 287 -14.22 -6.10 -12.16
N VAL A 288 -14.87 -7.23 -12.41
CA VAL A 288 -14.20 -8.49 -12.73
C VAL A 288 -14.83 -9.17 -13.94
N TYR A 289 -13.98 -9.60 -14.86
CA TYR A 289 -14.33 -10.54 -15.93
C TYR A 289 -13.88 -11.95 -15.52
N LEU A 290 -14.78 -12.93 -15.57
CA LEU A 290 -14.49 -14.34 -15.27
C LEU A 290 -14.76 -15.23 -16.48
N ALA A 291 -13.83 -16.12 -16.81
CA ALA A 291 -14.03 -17.14 -17.84
C ALA A 291 -13.15 -18.38 -17.63
N ASP A 292 -13.69 -19.57 -17.90
CA ASP A 292 -12.97 -20.85 -17.95
C ASP A 292 -12.13 -21.17 -16.69
N ASN A 293 -12.61 -20.80 -15.50
CA ASN A 293 -11.93 -21.14 -14.25
C ASN A 293 -12.50 -22.45 -13.67
N ARG A 294 -11.68 -23.25 -12.98
CA ARG A 294 -12.15 -24.45 -12.26
C ARG A 294 -11.94 -24.33 -10.76
N ILE A 295 -12.93 -24.77 -10.00
CA ILE A 295 -12.84 -24.90 -8.54
C ILE A 295 -13.11 -26.35 -8.11
N ASP A 296 -12.18 -26.92 -7.35
CA ASP A 296 -12.27 -28.23 -6.72
C ASP A 296 -12.39 -28.04 -5.20
N SER A 297 -13.64 -28.04 -4.70
CA SER A 297 -13.97 -27.68 -3.31
C SER A 297 -14.11 -28.85 -2.35
N ASN A 298 -14.17 -30.09 -2.86
CA ASN A 298 -14.67 -31.25 -2.10
C ASN A 298 -13.61 -31.96 -1.22
N ARG A 299 -12.31 -31.65 -1.44
CA ARG A 299 -11.16 -32.21 -0.70
C ARG A 299 -11.08 -33.74 -0.70
N ASN A 300 -11.57 -34.40 -1.75
CA ASN A 300 -11.62 -35.86 -1.84
C ASN A 300 -10.29 -36.51 -2.30
N GLY A 301 -9.27 -35.72 -2.61
CA GLY A 301 -7.97 -36.18 -3.11
C GLY A 301 -7.93 -36.53 -4.60
N VAL A 302 -9.00 -36.25 -5.35
CA VAL A 302 -9.15 -36.46 -6.79
C VAL A 302 -9.37 -35.10 -7.44
N LEU A 303 -8.60 -34.77 -8.49
CA LEU A 303 -8.77 -33.51 -9.21
C LEU A 303 -9.98 -33.58 -10.13
N ASP A 304 -11.17 -33.21 -9.63
CA ASP A 304 -12.45 -33.31 -10.35
C ASP A 304 -13.34 -32.05 -10.30
N GLY A 305 -12.78 -30.91 -9.87
CA GLY A 305 -13.46 -29.60 -9.80
C GLY A 305 -14.08 -29.12 -11.11
N THR A 306 -14.98 -28.13 -11.09
CA THR A 306 -15.71 -27.69 -12.31
C THR A 306 -15.74 -26.16 -12.43
N ASP A 307 -16.13 -25.65 -13.61
CA ASP A 307 -16.43 -24.23 -13.78
C ASP A 307 -17.86 -23.94 -13.32
N THR A 308 -18.00 -23.19 -12.22
CA THR A 308 -19.29 -22.79 -11.64
C THR A 308 -19.73 -21.39 -12.08
N GLY A 309 -18.99 -20.74 -12.99
CA GLY A 309 -19.26 -19.38 -13.46
C GLY A 309 -19.26 -18.37 -12.32
N THR A 310 -20.29 -17.53 -12.22
CA THR A 310 -20.43 -16.58 -11.11
C THR A 310 -20.68 -17.24 -9.75
N GLY A 311 -20.93 -18.56 -9.70
CA GLY A 311 -21.10 -19.31 -8.46
C GLY A 311 -19.85 -19.39 -7.58
N MET A 312 -18.65 -19.13 -8.14
CA MET A 312 -17.40 -19.06 -7.38
C MET A 312 -17.11 -17.68 -6.75
N ILE A 313 -18.04 -16.72 -6.86
CA ILE A 313 -17.95 -15.41 -6.22
C ILE A 313 -18.67 -15.46 -4.87
N GLU A 314 -18.01 -14.97 -3.83
CA GLU A 314 -18.59 -14.84 -2.48
C GLU A 314 -19.86 -13.95 -2.49
N PRO A 315 -21.01 -14.45 -2.03
CA PRO A 315 -22.27 -13.71 -2.08
C PRO A 315 -22.37 -12.57 -1.06
N GLU A 316 -21.66 -12.66 0.06
CA GLU A 316 -21.67 -11.64 1.12
C GLU A 316 -20.99 -10.34 0.67
N ARG A 317 -20.00 -10.43 -0.23
CA ARG A 317 -19.18 -9.32 -0.73
C ARG A 317 -18.88 -9.49 -2.22
N PRO A 318 -19.88 -9.35 -3.10
CA PRO A 318 -19.70 -9.60 -4.51
C PRO A 318 -18.92 -8.48 -5.20
N SER A 319 -18.08 -8.83 -6.16
CA SER A 319 -17.55 -7.90 -7.16
C SER A 319 -18.58 -7.61 -8.25
N ILE A 320 -18.40 -6.51 -8.99
CA ILE A 320 -19.21 -6.21 -10.19
C ILE A 320 -18.72 -7.09 -11.34
N VAL A 321 -19.53 -8.08 -11.74
CA VAL A 321 -19.21 -8.93 -12.89
C VAL A 321 -19.49 -8.19 -14.19
N VAL A 322 -18.53 -8.16 -15.11
CA VAL A 322 -18.69 -7.61 -16.47
C VAL A 322 -18.71 -8.71 -17.51
N THR A 323 -19.35 -8.46 -18.65
CA THR A 323 -19.55 -9.46 -19.71
C THR A 323 -18.43 -9.50 -20.74
N GLU A 324 -17.60 -8.47 -20.82
CA GLU A 324 -16.51 -8.35 -21.80
C GLU A 324 -15.16 -8.38 -21.07
N ARG A 325 -14.18 -9.08 -21.66
CA ARG A 325 -12.80 -9.11 -21.15
C ARG A 325 -12.17 -7.73 -21.27
N PHE A 326 -11.43 -7.30 -20.25
CA PHE A 326 -10.65 -6.06 -20.36
C PHE A 326 -9.48 -6.27 -21.33
N GLU A 327 -9.33 -5.35 -22.28
CA GLU A 327 -8.29 -5.36 -23.30
C GLU A 327 -6.92 -5.01 -22.70
N TYR A 328 -6.19 -6.05 -22.29
CA TYR A 328 -4.83 -5.98 -21.76
C TYR A 328 -3.83 -6.65 -22.72
N PRO A 329 -2.51 -6.39 -22.56
CA PRO A 329 -1.46 -7.13 -23.24
C PRO A 329 -1.67 -8.65 -23.14
N PRO A 330 -2.02 -9.36 -24.25
CA PRO A 330 -2.38 -10.77 -24.19
C PRO A 330 -1.21 -11.69 -23.77
N VAL A 331 -1.59 -12.85 -23.23
CA VAL A 331 -0.73 -14.00 -22.94
C VAL A 331 -1.24 -15.24 -23.67
N HIS A 332 -0.38 -16.22 -23.94
CA HIS A 332 -0.82 -17.50 -24.50
C HIS A 332 -1.64 -18.27 -23.46
N THR A 333 -2.97 -18.23 -23.62
CA THR A 333 -3.93 -18.82 -22.68
C THR A 333 -4.29 -20.25 -23.10
N GLN A 334 -4.15 -21.22 -22.20
CA GLN A 334 -4.58 -22.61 -22.38
C GLN A 334 -5.85 -22.89 -21.56
N LYS A 335 -6.44 -24.07 -21.80
CA LYS A 335 -7.47 -24.61 -20.92
C LYS A 335 -6.90 -24.89 -19.53
N PRO A 336 -7.68 -24.74 -18.45
CA PRO A 336 -7.20 -24.90 -17.08
C PRO A 336 -6.52 -26.25 -16.80
N GLU A 337 -6.96 -27.35 -17.43
CA GLU A 337 -6.36 -28.68 -17.26
C GLU A 337 -4.96 -28.78 -17.87
N GLU A 338 -4.78 -28.20 -19.06
CA GLU A 338 -3.48 -28.16 -19.73
C GLU A 338 -2.53 -27.22 -18.98
N ALA A 339 -3.02 -26.04 -18.59
CA ALA A 339 -2.28 -25.11 -17.77
C ALA A 339 -1.82 -25.75 -16.45
N TYR A 340 -2.66 -26.53 -15.79
CA TYR A 340 -2.30 -27.25 -14.56
C TYR A 340 -1.05 -28.12 -14.74
N GLU A 341 -1.03 -28.96 -15.78
CA GLU A 341 0.12 -29.84 -16.06
C GLU A 341 1.38 -29.03 -16.40
N LEU A 342 1.23 -27.97 -17.19
CA LEU A 342 2.35 -27.12 -17.60
C LEU A 342 2.96 -26.37 -16.41
N VAL A 343 2.14 -25.75 -15.55
CA VAL A 343 2.60 -25.00 -14.38
C VAL A 343 3.36 -25.92 -13.43
N LEU A 344 2.85 -27.12 -13.11
CA LEU A 344 3.55 -28.06 -12.24
C LEU A 344 4.90 -28.51 -12.82
N LYS A 345 5.00 -28.62 -14.14
CA LYS A 345 6.24 -29.03 -14.81
C LYS A 345 7.27 -27.92 -14.96
N HIS A 346 6.83 -26.69 -15.21
CA HIS A 346 7.70 -25.60 -15.68
C HIS A 346 7.87 -24.43 -14.70
N SER A 347 7.02 -24.25 -13.69
CA SER A 347 7.13 -23.10 -12.78
C SER A 347 8.29 -23.17 -11.76
N GLY A 348 8.68 -22.00 -11.23
CA GLY A 348 9.79 -21.83 -10.29
C GLY A 348 11.15 -21.92 -10.97
N ALA A 349 12.22 -22.09 -10.19
CA ALA A 349 13.58 -22.30 -10.70
C ALA A 349 13.75 -23.69 -11.34
N SER A 350 13.02 -23.91 -12.44
CA SER A 350 12.64 -25.19 -13.02
C SER A 350 13.75 -25.94 -13.72
N LEU A 351 14.82 -25.24 -14.14
CA LEU A 351 16.03 -25.88 -14.67
C LEU A 351 16.65 -26.86 -13.66
N ASN A 352 16.60 -26.55 -12.36
CA ASN A 352 17.21 -27.37 -11.31
C ASN A 352 16.47 -27.33 -9.96
N ARG A 353 15.16 -27.64 -9.90
CA ARG A 353 14.37 -27.51 -8.65
C ARG A 353 15.02 -28.16 -7.42
N ASP A 354 15.05 -27.42 -6.32
CA ASP A 354 15.53 -27.90 -5.02
C ASP A 354 14.50 -28.82 -4.33
N ALA A 355 14.83 -29.33 -3.15
CA ALA A 355 13.95 -30.24 -2.41
C ALA A 355 12.63 -29.58 -1.99
N VAL A 356 12.63 -28.26 -1.76
CA VAL A 356 11.43 -27.52 -1.34
C VAL A 356 10.47 -27.33 -2.51
N ASP A 357 10.94 -26.87 -3.67
CA ASP A 357 10.08 -26.71 -4.85
C ASP A 357 9.47 -28.06 -5.27
N LYS A 358 10.28 -29.14 -5.24
CA LYS A 358 9.81 -30.50 -5.51
C LYS A 358 8.72 -30.93 -4.53
N ARG A 359 8.91 -30.68 -3.23
CA ARG A 359 7.93 -31.02 -2.18
C ARG A 359 6.62 -30.25 -2.35
N VAL A 360 6.68 -28.96 -2.68
CA VAL A 360 5.48 -28.13 -2.91
C VAL A 360 4.70 -28.62 -4.14
N ILE A 361 5.38 -28.99 -5.23
CA ILE A 361 4.71 -29.56 -6.40
C ILE A 361 4.08 -30.92 -6.08
N ASP A 362 4.81 -31.78 -5.38
CA ASP A 362 4.32 -33.08 -4.93
C ASP A 362 3.10 -32.97 -4.02
N SER A 363 3.06 -31.99 -3.12
CA SER A 363 1.92 -31.78 -2.22
C SER A 363 0.68 -31.31 -2.97
N VAL A 364 0.83 -30.51 -4.04
CA VAL A 364 -0.29 -30.12 -4.92
C VAL A 364 -0.83 -31.34 -5.66
N MET A 365 0.05 -32.17 -6.25
CA MET A 365 -0.36 -33.36 -6.99
C MET A 365 -1.06 -34.40 -6.11
N LYS A 366 -0.57 -34.58 -4.88
CA LYS A 366 -1.11 -35.56 -3.93
C LYS A 366 -2.23 -35.00 -3.04
N GLN A 367 -2.47 -33.70 -3.09
CA GLN A 367 -3.35 -32.95 -2.20
C GLN A 367 -3.05 -33.16 -0.69
N THR A 368 -1.78 -33.21 -0.28
CA THR A 368 -1.34 -33.55 1.08
C THR A 368 -0.68 -32.42 1.88
N GLY A 369 -0.67 -31.18 1.38
CA GLY A 369 0.10 -30.09 2.01
C GLY A 369 -0.59 -29.39 3.18
N ALA A 370 0.17 -28.58 3.93
CA ALA A 370 -0.29 -27.83 5.10
C ALA A 370 0.38 -26.45 5.19
N ILE A 371 -0.29 -25.47 5.80
CA ILE A 371 0.31 -24.17 6.13
C ILE A 371 1.26 -24.33 7.34
N ILE A 372 2.47 -23.79 7.22
CA ILE A 372 3.56 -23.94 8.19
C ILE A 372 3.87 -22.64 8.95
N GLY A 373 4.49 -22.77 10.13
CA GLY A 373 4.90 -21.63 10.95
C GLY A 373 6.39 -21.31 10.89
N ASN A 374 7.22 -22.27 10.49
CA ASN A 374 8.65 -22.06 10.26
C ASN A 374 9.19 -23.14 9.31
N GLU A 375 10.22 -22.80 8.54
CA GLU A 375 10.78 -23.61 7.46
C GLU A 375 11.23 -25.01 7.91
N GLN A 376 11.64 -25.16 9.17
CA GLN A 376 12.06 -26.45 9.74
C GLN A 376 10.91 -27.45 9.89
N ASP A 377 9.64 -27.01 9.83
CA ASP A 377 8.49 -27.92 9.80
C ASP A 377 8.45 -28.73 8.49
N ALA A 378 9.16 -28.26 7.47
CA ALA A 378 9.08 -28.72 6.11
C ALA A 378 10.45 -29.11 5.51
N GLY A 379 11.38 -29.49 6.38
CA GLY A 379 12.73 -29.96 6.03
C GLY A 379 13.83 -28.90 6.05
N GLY A 380 13.50 -27.62 6.33
CA GLY A 380 14.49 -26.55 6.42
C GLY A 380 15.12 -26.15 5.09
N PHE A 381 16.23 -25.41 5.15
CA PHE A 381 16.96 -24.98 3.97
C PHE A 381 17.65 -26.17 3.28
N PRO A 382 17.42 -26.40 1.97
CA PRO A 382 18.03 -27.53 1.28
C PRO A 382 19.52 -27.31 1.02
N VAL A 383 20.31 -28.38 1.14
CA VAL A 383 21.70 -28.38 0.70
C VAL A 383 21.76 -28.51 -0.83
N LEU A 384 22.41 -27.55 -1.48
CA LEU A 384 22.58 -27.51 -2.93
C LEU A 384 23.98 -27.96 -3.34
N ARG A 385 24.08 -28.84 -4.35
CA ARG A 385 25.38 -29.24 -4.89
C ARG A 385 25.95 -28.10 -5.71
N LYS A 386 27.14 -27.64 -5.28
CA LYS A 386 27.89 -26.59 -5.97
C LYS A 386 28.50 -27.16 -7.25
N GLY A 387 28.35 -26.42 -8.35
CA GLY A 387 29.02 -26.69 -9.62
C GLY A 387 30.24 -25.77 -9.84
N THR A 388 31.06 -26.13 -10.81
CA THR A 388 32.15 -25.29 -11.31
C THR A 388 31.65 -24.52 -12.52
N ALA A 389 31.73 -23.18 -12.47
CA ALA A 389 31.42 -22.35 -13.62
C ALA A 389 32.38 -22.69 -14.79
N PRO A 390 31.88 -22.71 -16.04
CA PRO A 390 32.73 -22.82 -17.22
C PRO A 390 33.80 -21.72 -17.25
N ALA A 391 34.92 -21.97 -17.95
CA ALA A 391 35.93 -20.94 -18.17
C ALA A 391 35.37 -19.84 -19.09
N ASP A 392 35.55 -18.60 -18.66
CA ASP A 392 35.24 -17.34 -19.34
C ASP A 392 36.49 -16.46 -19.16
N THR A 393 37.28 -16.34 -20.23
CA THR A 393 38.63 -15.78 -20.19
C THR A 393 38.64 -14.26 -20.11
N ASP A 394 37.70 -13.59 -20.76
CA ASP A 394 37.59 -12.12 -20.79
C ASP A 394 36.50 -11.55 -19.87
N ARG A 395 35.74 -12.41 -19.19
CA ARG A 395 34.75 -12.10 -18.16
C ARG A 395 33.57 -11.31 -18.70
N ASP A 396 33.10 -11.73 -19.86
CA ASP A 396 32.01 -11.08 -20.58
C ASP A 396 30.64 -11.76 -20.34
N GLY A 397 30.62 -12.82 -19.52
CA GLY A 397 29.44 -13.57 -19.13
C GLY A 397 29.14 -14.76 -20.04
N MET A 398 29.91 -14.97 -21.11
CA MET A 398 29.79 -16.08 -22.05
C MET A 398 31.00 -17.03 -21.91
N PRO A 399 30.79 -18.36 -21.83
CA PRO A 399 31.92 -19.29 -21.75
C PRO A 399 32.73 -19.38 -23.06
N ASP A 400 34.07 -19.54 -22.94
CA ASP A 400 34.99 -19.69 -24.08
C ASP A 400 34.57 -20.80 -25.08
N VAL A 401 33.93 -21.85 -24.57
CA VAL A 401 33.45 -22.99 -25.37
C VAL A 401 32.22 -22.58 -26.19
N TRP A 402 31.31 -21.83 -25.58
CA TRP A 402 30.11 -21.34 -26.24
C TRP A 402 30.47 -20.30 -27.31
N GLU A 403 31.34 -19.35 -26.99
CA GLU A 403 31.80 -18.34 -27.93
C GLU A 403 32.45 -18.94 -29.18
N ARG A 404 33.37 -19.91 -29.00
CA ARG A 404 34.00 -20.61 -30.14
C ARG A 404 32.99 -21.36 -31.00
N ALA A 405 31.96 -21.96 -30.39
CA ALA A 405 30.88 -22.61 -31.12
C ALA A 405 30.07 -21.60 -31.95
N HIS A 406 29.95 -20.36 -31.47
CA HIS A 406 29.23 -19.26 -32.11
C HIS A 406 30.11 -18.33 -32.96
N ARG A 407 31.41 -18.66 -33.11
CA ARG A 407 32.41 -17.90 -33.88
C ARG A 407 32.69 -16.50 -33.32
N LEU A 408 32.57 -16.36 -32.01
CA LEU A 408 33.00 -15.21 -31.22
C LEU A 408 34.44 -15.39 -30.73
N ASN A 409 35.02 -14.35 -30.15
CA ASN A 409 36.43 -14.35 -29.74
C ASN A 409 36.55 -14.35 -28.20
N PRO A 410 36.98 -15.46 -27.57
CA PRO A 410 37.11 -15.61 -26.10
C PRO A 410 38.14 -14.71 -25.39
N ALA A 411 38.59 -13.65 -26.04
CA ALA A 411 39.53 -12.68 -25.51
C ALA A 411 39.10 -11.24 -25.83
N ASP A 412 37.88 -11.04 -26.37
CA ASP A 412 37.30 -9.75 -26.72
C ASP A 412 35.96 -9.55 -25.99
N PRO A 413 35.98 -8.98 -24.78
CA PRO A 413 34.80 -8.92 -23.95
C PRO A 413 33.70 -8.01 -24.53
N GLU A 414 34.02 -7.17 -25.52
CA GLU A 414 33.05 -6.25 -26.12
C GLU A 414 32.10 -6.96 -27.09
N ASP A 415 32.43 -8.16 -27.56
CA ASP A 415 31.58 -8.89 -28.49
C ASP A 415 30.28 -9.40 -27.83
N ARG A 416 30.21 -9.48 -26.49
CA ARG A 416 28.98 -9.70 -25.70
C ARG A 416 27.80 -8.80 -26.08
N ASN A 417 28.10 -7.57 -26.52
CA ASN A 417 27.12 -6.55 -26.90
C ASN A 417 26.85 -6.50 -28.42
N GLY A 418 27.52 -7.35 -29.20
CA GLY A 418 27.19 -7.57 -30.60
C GLY A 418 25.85 -8.29 -30.76
N ASP A 419 25.28 -8.19 -31.95
CA ASP A 419 24.05 -8.88 -32.39
C ASP A 419 24.39 -9.59 -33.70
N ARG A 420 24.66 -10.89 -33.61
CA ARG A 420 25.28 -11.65 -34.70
C ARG A 420 24.29 -12.03 -35.80
N ASP A 421 23.01 -12.21 -35.48
CA ASP A 421 21.95 -12.61 -36.40
C ASP A 421 20.94 -11.49 -36.72
N GLY A 422 21.04 -10.35 -36.04
CA GLY A 422 20.34 -9.11 -36.37
C GLY A 422 18.90 -9.09 -35.87
N ASP A 423 18.55 -9.93 -34.88
CA ASP A 423 17.19 -10.03 -34.34
C ASP A 423 16.93 -9.04 -33.18
N GLY A 424 17.98 -8.37 -32.70
CA GLY A 424 17.96 -7.32 -31.69
C GLY A 424 18.44 -7.76 -30.30
N TYR A 425 18.63 -9.06 -30.05
CA TYR A 425 19.23 -9.55 -28.80
C TYR A 425 20.75 -9.50 -28.87
N THR A 426 21.42 -9.23 -27.75
CA THR A 426 22.89 -9.29 -27.72
C THR A 426 23.39 -10.73 -27.66
N ASN A 427 24.65 -10.98 -28.05
CA ASN A 427 25.26 -12.30 -27.93
C ASN A 427 25.17 -12.87 -26.50
N LEU A 428 25.32 -12.03 -25.48
CA LEU A 428 25.10 -12.44 -24.09
C LEU A 428 23.65 -12.85 -23.83
N GLU A 429 22.67 -12.11 -24.34
CA GLU A 429 21.25 -12.49 -24.21
C GLU A 429 20.95 -13.81 -24.93
N GLU A 430 21.53 -14.05 -26.11
CA GLU A 430 21.42 -15.33 -26.82
C GLU A 430 21.92 -16.49 -25.96
N TYR A 431 23.10 -16.35 -25.34
CA TYR A 431 23.59 -17.35 -24.40
C TYR A 431 22.62 -17.57 -23.22
N LEU A 432 22.10 -16.49 -22.62
CA LEU A 432 21.13 -16.57 -21.52
C LEU A 432 19.81 -17.22 -21.93
N ASN A 433 19.37 -17.02 -23.17
CA ASN A 433 18.15 -17.57 -23.75
C ASN A 433 18.31 -19.06 -24.05
N GLU A 434 19.45 -19.48 -24.60
CA GLU A 434 19.77 -20.89 -24.82
C GLU A 434 19.79 -21.70 -23.52
N LEU A 435 20.37 -21.14 -22.44
CA LEU A 435 20.35 -21.76 -21.12
C LEU A 435 18.92 -21.92 -20.57
N ALA A 436 18.05 -20.94 -20.85
CA ALA A 436 16.68 -20.90 -20.35
C ALA A 436 15.70 -21.76 -21.17
N ALA A 437 16.03 -22.12 -22.42
CA ALA A 437 15.13 -22.80 -23.33
C ALA A 437 14.48 -24.10 -22.76
N PRO A 438 15.20 -24.97 -22.01
CA PRO A 438 14.60 -26.17 -21.41
C PRO A 438 13.55 -25.89 -20.33
N GLY A 439 13.51 -24.66 -19.79
CA GLY A 439 12.55 -24.24 -18.77
C GLY A 439 11.14 -24.06 -19.31
N PHE A 440 10.98 -23.82 -20.61
CA PHE A 440 9.67 -23.64 -21.25
C PHE A 440 9.10 -24.96 -21.81
N PRO A 441 7.77 -25.04 -22.01
CA PRO A 441 7.17 -26.12 -22.79
C PRO A 441 7.78 -26.18 -24.21
N GLY A 442 8.04 -27.38 -24.75
CA GLY A 442 8.84 -27.54 -25.98
C GLY A 442 8.28 -26.89 -27.26
N ASN A 443 7.00 -26.50 -27.28
CA ASN A 443 6.37 -25.75 -28.38
C ASN A 443 5.80 -24.40 -27.90
N TYR A 444 6.27 -23.89 -26.76
CA TYR A 444 5.81 -22.60 -26.25
C TYR A 444 6.25 -21.48 -27.21
N PRO A 445 5.34 -20.60 -27.65
CA PRO A 445 5.69 -19.53 -28.58
C PRO A 445 6.76 -18.59 -28.01
N THR A 446 7.71 -18.20 -28.84
CA THR A 446 8.81 -17.31 -28.47
C THR A 446 8.45 -15.82 -28.57
N SER A 447 7.38 -15.50 -29.29
CA SER A 447 6.86 -14.14 -29.42
C SER A 447 5.52 -14.02 -28.70
N PRO A 448 5.20 -12.87 -28.09
CA PRO A 448 3.91 -12.66 -27.47
C PRO A 448 2.76 -12.73 -28.51
N PRO A 449 1.53 -13.03 -28.09
CA PRO A 449 0.38 -13.03 -28.99
C PRO A 449 0.20 -11.68 -29.68
N ALA A 450 -0.25 -11.70 -30.94
CA ALA A 450 -0.54 -10.47 -31.67
C ALA A 450 -1.63 -9.66 -30.97
N TRP A 451 -1.38 -8.37 -30.81
CA TRP A 451 -2.31 -7.44 -30.18
C TRP A 451 -2.65 -6.31 -31.15
N THR A 452 -3.94 -6.08 -31.34
CA THR A 452 -4.45 -5.02 -32.22
C THR A 452 -5.49 -4.14 -31.51
N GLY A 453 -5.74 -4.41 -30.22
CA GLY A 453 -6.69 -3.68 -29.39
C GLY A 453 -6.12 -2.35 -28.91
N THR A 454 -7.00 -1.41 -28.57
CA THR A 454 -6.61 -0.24 -27.77
C THR A 454 -6.55 -0.70 -26.31
N PRO A 455 -5.44 -0.52 -25.58
CA PRO A 455 -5.38 -0.89 -24.18
C PRO A 455 -6.53 -0.25 -23.43
N PHE A 456 -7.18 -1.03 -22.57
CA PHE A 456 -8.26 -0.55 -21.73
C PHE A 456 -7.78 0.67 -20.94
N GLU A 457 -8.43 1.81 -21.17
CA GLU A 457 -8.26 2.99 -20.35
C GLU A 457 -9.37 2.97 -19.29
N PRO A 458 -9.03 2.89 -18.00
CA PRO A 458 -10.01 3.06 -16.95
C PRO A 458 -10.83 4.33 -17.21
N PRO A 459 -12.16 4.29 -17.10
CA PRO A 459 -12.97 5.47 -17.28
C PRO A 459 -12.45 6.55 -16.33
N ALA A 460 -12.08 7.70 -16.89
CA ALA A 460 -11.51 8.81 -16.14
C ALA A 460 -12.41 9.07 -14.92
N ILE A 461 -11.90 8.72 -13.75
CA ILE A 461 -12.44 9.23 -12.51
C ILE A 461 -12.09 10.72 -12.60
N PRO A 462 -13.04 11.65 -12.64
CA PRO A 462 -12.67 13.04 -12.41
C PRO A 462 -11.90 13.04 -11.11
N VAL A 463 -10.61 13.36 -11.17
CA VAL A 463 -9.78 13.55 -9.99
C VAL A 463 -10.39 14.76 -9.32
N GLU A 464 -11.30 14.49 -8.40
CA GLU A 464 -11.81 15.48 -7.49
C GLU A 464 -10.63 15.71 -6.55
N GLU A 465 -9.76 16.66 -6.92
CA GLU A 465 -9.11 17.44 -5.87
C GLU A 465 -10.28 17.90 -4.98
N PRO A 466 -10.31 17.55 -3.69
CA PRO A 466 -11.31 18.13 -2.82
C PRO A 466 -11.04 19.62 -2.85
N GLU A 467 -11.83 20.36 -3.63
CA GLU A 467 -11.79 21.81 -3.58
C GLU A 467 -12.05 22.16 -2.11
N PRO A 468 -11.18 23.00 -1.51
CA PRO A 468 -11.34 23.37 -0.11
C PRO A 468 -12.75 23.93 0.02
N VAL A 469 -13.60 23.22 0.77
CA VAL A 469 -14.88 23.75 1.22
C VAL A 469 -14.54 25.12 1.82
N PRO A 470 -15.16 26.23 1.38
CA PRO A 470 -14.89 27.52 1.98
C PRO A 470 -15.21 27.41 3.47
N VAL A 471 -14.16 27.27 4.29
CA VAL A 471 -14.28 27.34 5.73
C VAL A 471 -14.78 28.75 6.02
N PRO A 472 -15.74 28.94 6.93
CA PRO A 472 -16.11 30.28 7.38
C PRO A 472 -14.85 31.06 7.71
N THR A 473 -14.73 32.28 7.20
CA THR A 473 -13.63 33.18 7.54
C THR A 473 -13.60 33.31 9.07
N LEU A 474 -12.53 32.86 9.70
CA LEU A 474 -12.35 33.07 11.13
C LEU A 474 -11.77 34.48 11.31
N ASP A 475 -12.64 35.42 11.69
CA ASP A 475 -12.26 36.78 12.07
C ASP A 475 -12.36 36.95 13.59
N GLY A 476 -11.37 37.65 14.16
CA GLY A 476 -11.30 37.98 15.58
C GLY A 476 -11.44 39.47 15.85
N LYS A 477 -11.03 39.94 17.02
CA LYS A 477 -10.87 41.36 17.34
C LYS A 477 -9.63 41.94 16.67
N THR A 478 -8.51 41.22 16.75
CA THR A 478 -7.20 41.66 16.28
C THR A 478 -6.78 40.96 15.00
N VAL A 479 -7.34 39.77 14.71
CA VAL A 479 -7.04 38.98 13.52
C VAL A 479 -8.15 39.05 12.45
N ARG A 480 -7.75 39.00 11.18
CA ARG A 480 -8.63 38.92 10.00
C ARG A 480 -8.19 37.80 9.07
N ASN A 481 -9.15 37.13 8.46
CA ASN A 481 -8.96 36.11 7.45
C ASN A 481 -7.94 35.04 7.87
N VAL A 482 -8.19 34.34 8.98
CA VAL A 482 -7.37 33.18 9.33
C VAL A 482 -7.63 32.06 8.33
N VAL A 483 -6.59 31.69 7.59
CA VAL A 483 -6.58 30.59 6.62
C VAL A 483 -5.77 29.44 7.19
N ILE A 484 -6.34 28.24 7.14
CA ILE A 484 -5.67 27.00 7.57
C ILE A 484 -5.46 26.11 6.37
N THR A 485 -4.22 25.75 6.13
CA THR A 485 -3.76 24.95 5.00
C THR A 485 -3.03 23.72 5.54
N ASP A 486 -3.74 22.90 6.31
CA ASP A 486 -3.18 21.71 6.95
C ASP A 486 -3.10 20.53 5.97
N ASN A 487 -1.89 20.07 5.66
CA ASN A 487 -1.63 18.95 4.75
C ASN A 487 -1.34 17.61 5.46
N SER A 488 -1.68 17.47 6.74
CA SER A 488 -1.59 16.21 7.46
C SER A 488 -2.52 15.13 6.88
N SER A 489 -2.34 13.87 7.28
CA SER A 489 -3.10 12.70 6.77
C SER A 489 -4.63 12.84 6.87
N ASN A 490 -5.12 13.67 7.80
CA ASN A 490 -6.53 14.06 7.96
C ASN A 490 -6.69 15.60 7.89
N GLY A 491 -5.92 16.25 7.02
CA GLY A 491 -5.71 17.71 6.99
C GLY A 491 -7.00 18.53 6.98
N ALA A 492 -7.99 18.16 6.15
CA ALA A 492 -9.28 18.85 6.10
C ALA A 492 -10.07 18.76 7.42
N ALA A 493 -10.09 17.59 8.07
CA ALA A 493 -10.73 17.40 9.36
C ALA A 493 -9.98 18.13 10.48
N ASN A 494 -8.65 18.18 10.40
CA ASN A 494 -7.82 18.91 11.36
C ASN A 494 -7.99 20.42 11.21
N ALA A 495 -8.03 20.93 9.98
CA ALA A 495 -8.27 22.35 9.67
C ALA A 495 -9.57 22.86 10.31
N ALA A 496 -10.64 22.05 10.27
CA ALA A 496 -11.92 22.39 10.90
C ALA A 496 -11.87 22.51 12.44
N ASN A 497 -10.84 21.96 13.09
CA ASN A 497 -10.68 22.02 14.54
C ASN A 497 -9.83 23.23 15.03
N TRP A 498 -9.27 24.01 14.10
CA TRP A 498 -8.68 25.32 14.45
C TRP A 498 -9.77 26.31 14.84
N SER A 499 -9.48 27.20 15.79
CA SER A 499 -10.47 28.19 16.25
C SER A 499 -9.83 29.43 16.85
N ILE A 500 -10.50 30.58 16.71
CA ILE A 500 -10.17 31.79 17.46
C ILE A 500 -10.84 31.71 18.83
N GLN A 501 -10.06 31.94 19.87
CA GLN A 501 -10.51 31.98 21.25
C GLN A 501 -10.29 33.38 21.83
N GLN A 502 -11.14 33.75 22.78
CA GLN A 502 -11.09 35.04 23.47
C GLN A 502 -10.77 34.83 24.94
N ASN A 503 -10.23 35.85 25.60
CA ASN A 503 -10.04 35.86 27.04
C ASN A 503 -9.16 34.71 27.57
N LEU A 504 -7.96 34.54 27.00
CA LEU A 504 -7.01 33.49 27.40
C LEU A 504 -6.82 33.43 28.93
N GLN A 505 -7.13 32.30 29.55
CA GLN A 505 -7.06 32.09 31.00
C GLN A 505 -6.78 30.63 31.37
N ALA A 506 -6.34 30.40 32.62
CA ALA A 506 -6.19 29.05 33.14
C ALA A 506 -7.55 28.33 33.16
N GLY A 507 -7.56 27.05 32.81
CA GLY A 507 -8.76 26.23 32.62
C GLY A 507 -9.25 26.15 31.17
N ASP A 508 -8.81 27.07 30.29
CA ASP A 508 -9.13 27.01 28.86
C ASP A 508 -8.53 25.76 28.22
N LEU A 509 -9.25 25.22 27.23
CA LEU A 509 -8.86 24.00 26.54
C LEU A 509 -7.72 24.27 25.56
N VAL A 510 -6.62 23.52 25.69
CA VAL A 510 -5.37 23.75 24.94
C VAL A 510 -5.52 23.43 23.45
N ALA A 511 -6.28 22.39 23.10
CA ALA A 511 -6.37 21.90 21.72
C ALA A 511 -7.80 21.62 21.25
N GLY A 512 -8.06 21.90 19.97
CA GLY A 512 -9.40 21.81 19.36
C GLY A 512 -9.92 20.38 19.13
N ASP A 513 -9.04 19.39 19.04
CA ASP A 513 -9.36 17.96 18.82
C ASP A 513 -9.28 17.11 20.11
N ARG A 514 -9.17 17.76 21.27
CA ARG A 514 -9.01 17.15 22.60
C ARG A 514 -9.99 17.73 23.61
N MET A 515 -11.26 17.78 23.19
CA MET A 515 -12.32 18.49 23.89
C MET A 515 -13.20 17.58 24.78
N THR A 516 -13.15 16.27 24.55
CA THR A 516 -13.91 15.24 25.27
C THR A 516 -13.02 14.04 25.62
N GLY A 517 -13.47 13.17 26.52
CA GLY A 517 -12.76 11.94 26.90
C GLY A 517 -11.66 12.13 27.96
N SER A 518 -10.80 11.12 28.13
CA SER A 518 -9.74 11.09 29.16
C SER A 518 -8.47 11.88 28.79
N LYS A 519 -8.41 12.45 27.58
CA LYS A 519 -7.26 13.20 27.04
C LYS A 519 -7.59 14.69 26.84
N VAL A 520 -8.31 15.29 27.77
CA VAL A 520 -8.65 16.73 27.75
C VAL A 520 -7.52 17.52 28.40
N TYR A 521 -6.95 18.49 27.69
CA TYR A 521 -5.84 19.34 28.17
C TYR A 521 -6.33 20.74 28.48
N ARG A 522 -6.01 21.27 29.66
CA ARG A 522 -6.36 22.64 30.06
C ARG A 522 -5.13 23.42 30.46
N PHE A 523 -5.08 24.71 30.15
CA PHE A 523 -4.01 25.57 30.64
C PHE A 523 -4.01 25.61 32.17
N ALA A 524 -2.91 25.20 32.78
CA ALA A 524 -2.73 25.25 34.23
C ALA A 524 -2.12 26.59 34.67
N SER A 525 -1.20 27.14 33.87
CA SER A 525 -0.54 28.41 34.18
C SER A 525 -0.35 29.24 32.91
N ILE A 526 -0.58 30.55 33.03
CA ILE A 526 -0.44 31.53 31.96
C ILE A 526 0.25 32.77 32.52
N PRO A 527 1.26 33.35 31.83
CA PRO A 527 1.86 34.61 32.24
C PRO A 527 0.81 35.72 32.40
N ASP A 528 0.89 36.48 33.49
CA ASP A 528 -0.10 37.53 33.79
C ASP A 528 -0.22 38.57 32.66
N SER A 529 0.87 38.82 31.94
CA SER A 529 0.95 39.76 30.82
C SER A 529 0.22 39.30 29.54
N LEU A 530 -0.24 38.04 29.49
CA LEU A 530 -0.93 37.41 28.36
C LEU A 530 -2.35 36.95 28.70
N LYS A 531 -2.79 37.07 29.96
CA LYS A 531 -4.17 36.75 30.35
C LYS A 531 -5.15 37.70 29.66
N GLY A 532 -6.31 37.18 29.28
CA GLY A 532 -7.37 37.94 28.62
C GLY A 532 -7.16 38.16 27.12
N MET A 533 -6.04 37.70 26.54
CA MET A 533 -5.72 37.93 25.13
C MET A 533 -6.56 37.05 24.19
N GLU A 534 -6.70 37.52 22.94
CA GLU A 534 -7.17 36.72 21.82
C GLU A 534 -6.08 35.73 21.40
N TRP A 535 -6.46 34.52 20.99
CA TRP A 535 -5.51 33.50 20.58
C TRP A 535 -6.09 32.51 19.57
N LEU A 536 -5.23 31.93 18.73
CA LEU A 536 -5.55 30.88 17.79
C LEU A 536 -5.24 29.53 18.43
N ARG A 537 -6.27 28.73 18.64
CA ARG A 537 -6.18 27.38 19.16
C ARG A 537 -6.03 26.39 18.01
N SER A 538 -4.97 25.61 18.03
CA SER A 538 -4.71 24.52 17.09
C SER A 538 -5.17 23.17 17.64
N PRO A 539 -5.44 22.17 16.79
CA PRO A 539 -5.56 20.79 17.21
C PRO A 539 -4.17 20.13 17.35
N VAL A 540 -4.08 19.11 18.20
CA VAL A 540 -2.87 18.30 18.37
C VAL A 540 -2.51 17.61 17.06
N ALA A 541 -3.49 17.10 16.32
CA ALA A 541 -3.27 16.35 15.08
C ALA A 541 -2.56 17.16 13.98
N SER A 542 -2.70 18.50 13.95
CA SER A 542 -1.96 19.38 13.01
C SER A 542 -0.44 19.35 13.20
N ARG A 543 0.07 18.73 14.27
CA ARG A 543 1.51 18.53 14.49
C ARG A 543 2.25 17.82 13.35
N SER A 544 1.53 17.03 12.55
CA SER A 544 2.08 16.29 11.40
C SER A 544 2.04 17.05 10.09
N ALA A 545 1.53 18.29 10.06
CA ALA A 545 1.62 19.14 8.87
C ALA A 545 3.09 19.43 8.51
N THR A 546 3.39 19.47 7.22
CA THR A 546 4.75 19.62 6.68
C THR A 546 4.94 20.85 5.80
N ASN A 547 3.84 21.51 5.42
CA ASN A 547 3.87 22.66 4.54
C ASN A 547 4.31 23.96 5.27
N PRO A 548 4.85 24.94 4.53
CA PRO A 548 5.40 26.17 5.13
C PRO A 548 4.34 27.22 5.53
N ASP A 549 3.09 27.05 5.11
CA ASP A 549 1.96 27.92 5.42
C ASP A 549 0.85 27.06 6.02
N VAL A 550 0.97 26.68 7.29
CA VAL A 550 -0.05 25.89 8.01
C VAL A 550 -1.19 26.80 8.44
N VAL A 551 -0.86 28.00 8.91
CA VAL A 551 -1.82 29.05 9.26
C VAL A 551 -1.32 30.42 8.82
N SER A 552 -2.19 31.20 8.19
CA SER A 552 -1.94 32.59 7.81
C SER A 552 -3.08 33.53 8.15
N PHE A 553 -2.79 34.80 8.41
CA PHE A 553 -3.80 35.81 8.79
C PHE A 553 -3.28 37.25 8.67
N TYR A 554 -4.21 38.22 8.67
CA TYR A 554 -3.92 39.66 8.72
C TYR A 554 -4.19 40.25 10.11
N LEU A 555 -3.47 41.30 10.49
CA LEU A 555 -3.64 42.01 11.76
C LEU A 555 -4.41 43.32 11.59
N ALA A 556 -5.38 43.57 12.47
CA ALA A 556 -6.20 44.77 12.49
C ALA A 556 -5.60 45.93 13.31
N ALA A 557 -4.56 45.68 14.11
CA ALA A 557 -3.90 46.67 14.97
C ALA A 557 -2.41 46.31 15.12
N ASP A 558 -1.59 47.23 15.63
CA ASP A 558 -0.19 46.95 15.99
C ASP A 558 -0.18 45.90 17.11
N THR A 559 0.49 44.77 16.87
CA THR A 559 0.35 43.56 17.69
C THR A 559 1.69 42.86 17.92
N ASP A 560 1.96 42.54 19.17
CA ASP A 560 2.96 41.54 19.55
C ASP A 560 2.34 40.15 19.40
N VAL A 561 2.79 39.40 18.40
CA VAL A 561 2.35 38.03 18.13
C VAL A 561 3.26 37.07 18.88
N TYR A 562 2.66 36.29 19.80
CA TYR A 562 3.34 35.26 20.56
C TYR A 562 3.05 33.88 19.97
N VAL A 563 4.05 33.01 19.91
CA VAL A 563 3.94 31.60 19.54
C VAL A 563 4.35 30.76 20.73
N ALA A 564 3.44 29.93 21.22
CA ALA A 564 3.72 28.97 22.28
C ALA A 564 4.10 27.63 21.65
N HIS A 565 5.40 27.32 21.67
CA HIS A 565 5.97 26.13 21.03
C HIS A 565 6.32 25.07 22.08
N ASP A 566 5.94 23.82 21.83
CA ASP A 566 6.12 22.71 22.79
C ASP A 566 7.60 22.53 23.17
N ALA A 567 7.91 22.68 24.46
CA ALA A 567 9.29 22.71 24.94
C ALA A 567 10.03 21.37 24.75
N ARG A 568 9.33 20.27 24.48
CA ARG A 568 9.93 18.95 24.20
C ARG A 568 10.54 18.88 22.80
N ILE A 569 10.18 19.79 21.91
CA ILE A 569 10.71 19.83 20.54
C ILE A 569 12.04 20.59 20.56
N SER A 570 13.14 19.83 20.43
CA SER A 570 14.50 20.38 20.50
C SER A 570 14.91 21.15 19.23
N SER A 571 14.48 20.69 18.06
CA SER A 571 14.72 21.34 16.76
C SER A 571 13.56 22.27 16.40
N LYS A 572 13.73 23.56 16.67
CA LYS A 572 12.72 24.57 16.33
C LYS A 572 12.70 24.83 14.83
N PRO A 573 11.53 25.13 14.24
CA PRO A 573 11.46 25.45 12.83
C PRO A 573 12.17 26.77 12.50
N GLU A 574 12.68 26.88 11.27
CA GLU A 574 13.45 28.04 10.80
C GLU A 574 12.63 29.33 10.88
N TRP A 575 11.36 29.29 10.48
CA TRP A 575 10.45 30.45 10.51
C TRP A 575 10.24 31.02 11.92
N LEU A 576 10.35 30.17 12.96
CA LEU A 576 10.24 30.57 14.36
C LEU A 576 11.59 31.09 14.88
N SER A 577 12.64 30.29 14.71
CA SER A 577 13.97 30.56 15.29
C SER A 577 14.71 31.74 14.66
N SER A 578 14.43 32.08 13.40
CA SER A 578 15.06 33.19 12.69
C SER A 578 14.33 34.52 12.83
N ALA A 579 13.02 34.49 13.09
CA ALA A 579 12.18 35.68 13.04
C ALA A 579 11.60 36.10 14.40
N TYR A 580 11.43 35.18 15.35
CA TYR A 580 10.82 35.48 16.65
C TYR A 580 11.88 35.50 17.77
N GLU A 581 11.75 36.45 18.70
CA GLU A 581 12.59 36.51 19.89
C GLU A 581 12.08 35.54 20.97
N ASP A 582 12.99 34.77 21.58
CA ASP A 582 12.66 33.96 22.76
C ASP A 582 12.44 34.88 23.96
N THR A 583 11.26 34.80 24.57
CA THR A 583 10.88 35.70 25.68
C THR A 583 11.39 35.19 27.04
N GLY A 584 11.83 33.94 27.12
CA GLY A 584 12.12 33.24 28.37
C GLY A 584 10.89 32.92 29.23
N LEU A 585 9.68 33.25 28.74
CA LEU A 585 8.42 32.94 29.40
C LEU A 585 7.89 31.58 28.94
N THR A 586 7.05 30.97 29.79
CA THR A 586 6.38 29.71 29.47
C THR A 586 4.90 29.76 29.82
N ILE A 587 4.12 28.93 29.14
CA ILE A 587 2.73 28.60 29.45
C ILE A 587 2.66 27.07 29.62
N ALA A 588 1.86 26.57 30.56
CA ALA A 588 1.79 25.13 30.85
C ALA A 588 0.36 24.61 30.93
N ASP A 589 0.18 23.34 30.59
CA ASP A 589 -1.09 22.63 30.76
C ASP A 589 -1.15 21.80 32.07
N ASP A 590 -2.30 21.19 32.30
CA ASP A 590 -2.59 20.34 33.46
C ASP A 590 -2.07 18.89 33.33
N GLN A 591 -1.40 18.57 32.22
CA GLN A 591 -0.72 17.30 31.94
C GLN A 591 0.83 17.48 31.90
N PRO A 592 1.34 18.28 32.84
CA PRO A 592 2.64 18.98 32.86
C PRO A 592 3.41 19.25 31.55
N ILE A 593 2.75 19.59 30.44
CA ILE A 593 3.45 20.04 29.22
C ILE A 593 3.70 21.55 29.29
N THR A 594 4.94 21.94 29.07
CA THR A 594 5.37 23.35 29.02
C THR A 594 5.60 23.78 27.57
N PHE A 595 5.18 24.99 27.24
CA PHE A 595 5.41 25.63 25.94
C PHE A 595 6.26 26.88 26.14
N ASN A 596 7.32 27.01 25.35
CA ASN A 596 8.19 28.19 25.32
C ASN A 596 7.54 29.28 24.46
N LEU A 597 7.54 30.52 24.96
CA LEU A 597 6.91 31.65 24.28
C LEU A 597 7.93 32.44 23.47
N PHE A 598 7.69 32.53 22.17
CA PHE A 598 8.44 33.35 21.22
C PHE A 598 7.59 34.54 20.79
N LYS A 599 8.17 35.72 20.58
CA LYS A 599 7.43 36.95 20.25
C LYS A 599 7.99 37.62 19.00
N LYS A 600 7.12 38.27 18.22
CA LYS A 600 7.51 39.23 17.19
C LYS A 600 6.47 40.33 17.07
N HIS A 601 6.95 41.57 16.96
CA HIS A 601 6.10 42.73 16.74
C HIS A 601 5.71 42.85 15.27
N TYR A 602 4.43 43.12 15.01
CA TYR A 602 3.89 43.36 13.67
C TYR A 602 3.02 44.62 13.66
N PRO A 603 3.19 45.50 12.65
CA PRO A 603 2.30 46.66 12.47
C PRO A 603 0.91 46.23 12.00
N ALA A 604 -0.07 47.11 12.19
CA ALA A 604 -1.41 46.95 11.65
C ALA A 604 -1.37 46.72 10.13
N GLY A 605 -2.13 45.74 9.65
CA GLY A 605 -2.18 45.33 8.25
C GLY A 605 -1.12 44.31 7.85
N ALA A 606 -0.21 43.90 8.74
CA ALA A 606 0.76 42.85 8.43
C ALA A 606 0.07 41.51 8.14
N HIS A 607 0.58 40.81 7.12
CA HIS A 607 0.24 39.41 6.84
C HIS A 607 1.23 38.50 7.57
N VAL A 608 0.71 37.63 8.42
CA VAL A 608 1.49 36.70 9.24
C VAL A 608 1.27 35.29 8.69
N VAL A 609 2.35 34.56 8.44
CA VAL A 609 2.34 33.18 7.94
C VAL A 609 3.17 32.33 8.89
N MET A 610 2.64 31.18 9.31
CA MET A 610 3.34 30.24 10.18
C MET A 610 3.32 28.83 9.58
N GLY A 611 4.48 28.18 9.60
CA GLY A 611 4.67 26.85 9.01
C GLY A 611 4.56 25.70 10.01
N ALA A 612 5.03 24.53 9.61
CA ALA A 612 5.06 23.33 10.43
C ALA A 612 5.76 23.51 11.80
N ASN A 613 5.35 22.71 12.77
CA ASN A 613 5.82 22.71 14.15
C ASN A 613 7.18 21.99 14.37
N ASN A 614 7.64 21.23 13.38
CA ASN A 614 8.83 20.36 13.44
C ASN A 614 8.77 19.25 14.51
N GLY A 615 7.59 18.68 14.78
CA GLY A 615 7.46 17.53 15.68
C GLY A 615 6.20 16.70 15.44
N SER A 616 6.37 15.42 15.09
CA SER A 616 5.26 14.51 14.77
C SER A 616 4.62 13.82 15.98
N SER A 617 5.29 13.82 17.14
CA SER A 617 4.86 13.12 18.37
C SER A 617 4.38 14.03 19.50
N SER A 618 4.65 15.34 19.41
CA SER A 618 4.44 16.32 20.48
C SER A 618 3.17 17.16 20.27
N MET A 619 2.88 18.15 21.13
CA MET A 619 1.75 19.06 20.92
C MET A 619 2.07 20.03 19.78
N ASN A 620 1.03 20.47 19.07
CA ASN A 620 1.19 21.57 18.11
C ASN A 620 1.36 22.92 18.84
N TYR A 621 1.79 23.96 18.12
CA TYR A 621 1.88 25.32 18.67
C TYR A 621 0.52 26.04 18.62
N PHE A 622 0.39 27.10 19.42
CA PHE A 622 -0.74 28.03 19.35
C PHE A 622 -0.25 29.48 19.34
N VAL A 623 -1.10 30.39 18.87
CA VAL A 623 -0.74 31.79 18.61
C VAL A 623 -1.50 32.71 19.53
N ILE A 624 -0.84 33.61 20.25
CA ILE A 624 -1.47 34.58 21.17
C ILE A 624 -1.24 35.99 20.63
N LEU A 625 -2.28 36.81 20.59
CA LEU A 625 -2.29 38.12 19.96
C LEU A 625 -2.44 39.23 21.01
N LYS A 626 -1.38 40.03 21.19
CA LYS A 626 -1.35 41.13 22.16
C LYS A 626 -1.19 42.48 21.46
N PRO A 627 -2.26 43.30 21.37
CA PRO A 627 -2.16 44.66 20.85
C PRO A 627 -1.17 45.52 21.66
N THR A 628 -0.34 46.31 21.00
CA THR A 628 0.71 47.12 21.65
C THR A 628 0.27 48.54 22.00
N ASP A 629 -0.79 49.05 21.35
CA ASP A 629 -1.37 50.37 21.66
C ASP A 629 -2.92 50.35 21.64
N PRO A 630 -3.55 49.57 22.53
CA PRO A 630 -5.02 49.44 22.56
C PRO A 630 -5.75 50.73 23.01
N GLY A 631 -5.03 51.76 23.45
CA GLY A 631 -5.61 53.04 23.87
C GLY A 631 -5.83 54.03 22.72
N THR A 632 -5.19 53.81 21.58
CA THR A 632 -5.39 54.61 20.36
C THR A 632 -6.75 54.28 19.74
N ALA A 633 -7.53 55.30 19.38
CA ALA A 633 -8.83 55.09 18.74
C ALA A 633 -8.64 54.67 17.27
N PRO A 634 -9.37 53.65 16.78
CA PRO A 634 -9.40 53.31 15.35
C PRO A 634 -9.86 54.50 14.48
N PRO A 635 -9.49 54.55 13.19
CA PRO A 635 -9.99 55.59 12.30
C PRO A 635 -11.52 55.58 12.24
N ALA A 636 -12.16 56.74 12.47
CA ALA A 636 -13.61 56.82 12.67
C ALA A 636 -14.44 56.71 11.38
N ALA A 637 -13.87 57.11 10.23
CA ALA A 637 -14.55 57.10 8.95
C ALA A 637 -13.94 56.05 8.01
N PRO A 638 -14.76 55.32 7.23
CA PRO A 638 -14.26 54.40 6.22
C PRO A 638 -13.58 55.17 5.07
N PRO A 639 -12.68 54.53 4.31
CA PRO A 639 -12.20 55.06 3.03
C PRO A 639 -13.36 55.36 2.08
N ALA A 640 -13.30 56.50 1.39
CA ALA A 640 -14.33 56.96 0.45
C ALA A 640 -13.87 56.85 -1.00
N GLY A 641 -14.82 56.75 -1.94
CA GLY A 641 -14.53 56.76 -3.38
C GLY A 641 -13.70 55.57 -3.86
N LEU A 642 -13.97 54.36 -3.35
CA LEU A 642 -13.33 53.14 -3.83
C LEU A 642 -13.72 52.87 -5.30
N GLU A 643 -12.73 52.80 -6.17
CA GLU A 643 -12.84 52.45 -7.58
C GLU A 643 -11.91 51.28 -7.89
N GLY A 644 -12.25 50.49 -8.90
CA GLY A 644 -11.49 49.31 -9.30
C GLY A 644 -11.56 49.04 -10.79
N LYS A 645 -10.45 48.60 -11.38
CA LYS A 645 -10.34 48.27 -12.80
C LYS A 645 -9.38 47.11 -13.03
N ARG A 646 -9.76 46.18 -13.90
CA ARG A 646 -8.85 45.13 -14.38
C ARG A 646 -7.66 45.73 -15.14
N THR A 647 -6.49 45.14 -14.95
CA THR A 647 -5.27 45.43 -15.72
C THR A 647 -5.26 44.68 -17.07
N GLU A 648 -4.14 44.71 -17.80
CA GLU A 648 -3.96 43.92 -19.05
C GLU A 648 -4.00 42.39 -18.79
N GLY A 649 -3.77 41.94 -17.55
CA GLY A 649 -3.93 40.55 -17.10
C GLY A 649 -5.15 40.36 -16.18
N PRO A 650 -5.22 39.27 -15.40
CA PRO A 650 -6.34 39.02 -14.50
C PRO A 650 -6.28 39.87 -13.21
N ALA A 651 -5.17 40.57 -12.95
CA ALA A 651 -5.01 41.42 -11.78
C ALA A 651 -5.97 42.63 -11.78
N VAL A 652 -6.39 43.05 -10.60
CA VAL A 652 -7.31 44.19 -10.39
C VAL A 652 -6.59 45.33 -9.67
N SER A 653 -6.55 46.51 -10.31
CA SER A 653 -6.08 47.75 -9.68
C SER A 653 -7.23 48.45 -8.96
N LEU A 654 -7.00 48.85 -7.71
CA LEU A 654 -7.94 49.53 -6.82
C LEU A 654 -7.37 50.88 -6.37
N GLY A 655 -8.23 51.88 -6.24
CA GLY A 655 -7.89 53.21 -5.71
C GLY A 655 -9.02 53.83 -4.89
N TRP A 656 -8.69 54.62 -3.88
CA TRP A 656 -9.66 55.30 -3.02
C TRP A 656 -9.11 56.64 -2.48
N GLN A 657 -9.93 57.38 -1.72
CA GLN A 657 -9.50 58.60 -1.04
C GLN A 657 -8.86 58.28 0.32
N PRO A 658 -7.74 58.94 0.70
CA PRO A 658 -7.14 58.76 2.02
C PRO A 658 -8.12 59.02 3.17
N ALA A 659 -8.14 58.12 4.17
CA ALA A 659 -8.93 58.29 5.39
C ALA A 659 -8.12 59.04 6.46
N SER A 660 -8.78 59.93 7.22
CA SER A 660 -8.12 60.69 8.29
C SER A 660 -7.68 59.77 9.43
N GLY A 661 -6.40 59.86 9.83
CA GLY A 661 -5.82 59.04 10.89
C GLY A 661 -5.42 57.61 10.46
N ALA A 662 -5.48 57.30 9.16
CA ALA A 662 -5.05 56.01 8.62
C ALA A 662 -3.52 55.95 8.43
N GLY A 663 -2.88 54.90 8.95
CA GLY A 663 -1.49 54.53 8.67
C GLY A 663 -1.35 53.44 7.60
N ALA A 664 -2.39 52.62 7.42
CA ALA A 664 -2.47 51.59 6.39
C ALA A 664 -3.94 51.30 6.05
N TYR A 665 -4.16 50.36 5.13
CA TYR A 665 -5.47 49.90 4.70
C TYR A 665 -5.48 48.38 4.57
N LEU A 666 -6.58 47.71 4.95
CA LEU A 666 -6.84 46.32 4.57
C LEU A 666 -7.77 46.27 3.37
N ILE A 667 -7.41 45.43 2.41
CA ILE A 667 -8.17 45.21 1.19
C ILE A 667 -8.89 43.89 1.34
N TYR A 668 -10.20 43.96 1.27
CA TYR A 668 -11.06 42.81 1.32
C TYR A 668 -11.61 42.49 -0.05
N ARG A 669 -11.58 41.22 -0.40
CA ARG A 669 -12.14 40.67 -1.62
C ARG A 669 -13.17 39.62 -1.27
N SER A 670 -14.27 39.62 -2.02
CA SER A 670 -15.16 38.47 -2.12
C SER A 670 -15.40 38.16 -3.59
N THR A 671 -15.79 36.92 -3.89
CA THR A 671 -16.46 36.62 -5.14
C THR A 671 -17.97 36.82 -4.94
N PRO A 672 -18.79 36.88 -6.00
CA PRO A 672 -20.26 36.84 -5.89
C PRO A 672 -20.80 35.64 -5.12
N THR A 673 -19.95 34.63 -4.90
CA THR A 673 -20.30 33.31 -4.35
C THR A 673 -19.73 33.08 -2.97
N ASP A 674 -18.76 33.90 -2.56
CA ASP A 674 -18.34 34.04 -1.17
C ASP A 674 -19.15 35.18 -0.53
N PRO A 675 -20.10 34.90 0.39
CA PRO A 675 -20.83 35.96 1.08
C PRO A 675 -19.94 36.75 2.03
N TYR A 676 -18.74 36.27 2.33
CA TYR A 676 -17.79 36.89 3.24
C TYR A 676 -16.68 37.61 2.47
N PHE A 677 -16.35 38.80 2.95
CA PHE A 677 -15.20 39.56 2.48
C PHE A 677 -13.95 39.06 3.22
N LYS A 678 -12.95 38.61 2.48
CA LYS A 678 -11.68 38.10 3.01
C LYS A 678 -10.57 39.11 2.75
N ALA A 679 -9.74 39.38 3.75
CA ALA A 679 -8.56 40.20 3.56
C ALA A 679 -7.61 39.50 2.57
N VAL A 680 -7.27 40.18 1.48
CA VAL A 680 -6.36 39.65 0.43
C VAL A 680 -5.06 40.44 0.32
N GLY A 681 -4.95 41.51 1.10
CA GLY A 681 -3.75 42.32 1.13
C GLY A 681 -3.92 43.54 2.02
N SER A 682 -2.81 44.23 2.21
CA SER A 682 -2.77 45.53 2.86
C SER A 682 -1.97 46.51 2.02
N SER A 683 -2.22 47.81 2.23
CA SER A 683 -1.49 48.87 1.57
C SER A 683 -1.22 50.02 2.51
N ALA A 684 -0.02 50.59 2.47
CA ALA A 684 0.31 51.85 3.15
C ALA A 684 -0.20 53.08 2.38
N LYS A 685 -0.66 52.89 1.14
CA LYS A 685 -1.14 53.94 0.24
C LYS A 685 -2.63 53.73 -0.07
N PRO A 686 -3.35 54.75 -0.55
CA PRO A 686 -4.76 54.63 -0.90
C PRO A 686 -4.97 53.95 -2.27
N GLU A 687 -4.15 52.94 -2.57
CA GLU A 687 -4.12 52.17 -3.81
C GLU A 687 -3.65 50.73 -3.51
N PHE A 688 -4.14 49.75 -4.26
CA PHE A 688 -3.70 48.35 -4.16
C PHE A 688 -3.90 47.64 -5.49
N THR A 689 -3.00 46.71 -5.82
CA THR A 689 -3.22 45.80 -6.96
C THR A 689 -3.42 44.40 -6.41
N ASP A 690 -4.58 43.82 -6.66
CA ASP A 690 -4.88 42.43 -6.37
C ASP A 690 -4.40 41.56 -7.53
N ASP A 691 -3.18 41.04 -7.40
CA ASP A 691 -2.59 40.08 -8.33
C ASP A 691 -3.09 38.64 -8.11
N GLY A 692 -3.88 38.40 -7.06
CA GLY A 692 -4.49 37.11 -6.77
C GLY A 692 -5.83 36.90 -7.48
N ALA A 693 -6.26 37.83 -8.33
CA ALA A 693 -7.46 37.69 -9.15
C ALA A 693 -7.17 36.81 -10.38
N ALA A 694 -8.15 36.00 -10.79
CA ALA A 694 -8.07 35.11 -11.95
C ALA A 694 -9.15 35.45 -12.98
N PHE A 695 -8.91 35.08 -14.24
CA PHE A 695 -9.93 35.21 -15.28
C PHE A 695 -11.15 34.34 -14.99
N GLY A 696 -12.32 34.81 -15.40
CA GLY A 696 -13.57 34.04 -15.35
C GLY A 696 -14.49 34.36 -14.18
N GLY A 697 -14.36 35.54 -13.56
CA GLY A 697 -15.28 35.98 -12.51
C GLY A 697 -15.40 37.49 -12.32
N VAL A 698 -16.34 37.87 -11.46
CA VAL A 698 -16.42 39.23 -10.88
C VAL A 698 -15.82 39.14 -9.49
N TYR A 699 -15.05 40.14 -9.09
CA TYR A 699 -14.60 40.30 -7.72
C TYR A 699 -15.23 41.54 -7.12
N ARG A 700 -15.67 41.44 -5.86
CA ARG A 700 -16.18 42.56 -5.08
C ARG A 700 -15.11 42.97 -4.09
N TYR A 701 -14.80 44.25 -4.02
CA TYR A 701 -13.78 44.78 -3.13
C TYR A 701 -14.36 45.76 -2.14
N ARG A 702 -13.82 45.74 -0.93
CA ARG A 702 -14.03 46.73 0.13
C ARG A 702 -12.69 47.04 0.76
N VAL A 703 -12.56 48.23 1.34
CA VAL A 703 -11.33 48.66 1.99
C VAL A 703 -11.66 49.24 3.37
N SER A 704 -10.84 48.93 4.37
CA SER A 704 -10.86 49.60 5.67
C SER A 704 -9.57 50.39 5.87
N ALA A 705 -9.62 51.41 6.72
CA ALA A 705 -8.45 52.11 7.21
C ALA A 705 -7.95 51.50 8.52
N LEU A 706 -6.63 51.48 8.70
CA LEU A 706 -5.97 50.94 9.88
C LEU A 706 -5.10 51.99 10.55
N ASN A 707 -4.99 51.92 11.87
CA ASN A 707 -3.90 52.53 12.63
C ASN A 707 -3.46 51.59 13.77
N ALA A 708 -2.53 52.04 14.61
CA ALA A 708 -2.02 51.24 15.73
C ALA A 708 -3.12 50.76 16.71
N GLY A 709 -4.22 51.49 16.80
CA GLY A 709 -5.34 51.21 17.70
C GLY A 709 -6.46 50.35 17.11
N GLY A 710 -6.47 50.10 15.80
CA GLY A 710 -7.43 49.20 15.17
C GLY A 710 -7.91 49.60 13.78
N GLU A 711 -9.01 48.96 13.39
CA GLU A 711 -9.59 49.02 12.06
C GLU A 711 -10.89 49.86 12.02
N SER A 712 -11.07 50.65 10.95
CA SER A 712 -12.29 51.40 10.68
C SER A 712 -13.44 50.50 10.18
N PRO A 713 -14.68 50.99 10.10
CA PRO A 713 -15.69 50.36 9.26
C PRO A 713 -15.22 50.19 7.80
N LEU A 714 -15.77 49.21 7.09
CA LEU A 714 -15.49 48.99 5.67
C LEU A 714 -16.09 50.09 4.79
N SER A 715 -15.42 50.41 3.68
CA SER A 715 -15.93 51.28 2.61
C SER A 715 -17.18 50.72 1.93
N GLY A 716 -17.82 51.57 1.12
CA GLY A 716 -18.69 51.08 0.04
C GLY A 716 -17.93 50.10 -0.87
N GLY A 717 -18.65 49.15 -1.47
CA GLY A 717 -18.04 48.14 -2.33
C GLY A 717 -17.91 48.57 -3.79
N VAL A 718 -16.91 48.04 -4.48
CA VAL A 718 -16.80 48.10 -5.95
C VAL A 718 -16.79 46.70 -6.52
N GLU A 719 -17.44 46.49 -7.67
CA GLU A 719 -17.40 45.22 -8.41
C GLU A 719 -16.52 45.38 -9.65
N VAL A 720 -15.59 44.44 -9.84
CA VAL A 720 -14.65 44.45 -10.97
C VAL A 720 -14.76 43.12 -11.73
N PRO A 721 -15.27 43.13 -12.97
CA PRO A 721 -15.27 41.94 -13.83
C PRO A 721 -13.88 41.65 -14.39
N VAL A 722 -13.42 40.42 -14.23
CA VAL A 722 -12.10 39.94 -14.69
C VAL A 722 -12.30 38.91 -15.82
N TYR A 723 -12.55 39.41 -17.03
CA TYR A 723 -12.75 38.61 -18.25
C TYR A 723 -11.87 39.11 -19.40
N ASP A 724 -11.33 38.23 -20.23
CA ASP A 724 -10.68 38.55 -21.50
C ASP A 724 -11.74 38.78 -22.60
N ALA A 725 -11.98 40.04 -22.96
CA ALA A 725 -12.95 40.41 -23.98
C ALA A 725 -12.58 39.98 -25.41
N SER A 726 -11.36 39.47 -25.64
CA SER A 726 -10.94 38.91 -26.93
C SER A 726 -11.39 37.45 -27.13
N GLN A 727 -11.81 36.78 -26.07
CA GLN A 727 -12.29 35.41 -26.09
C GLN A 727 -13.82 35.37 -26.13
N PRO A 728 -14.44 34.40 -26.84
CA PRO A 728 -15.89 34.25 -26.82
C PRO A 728 -16.37 33.78 -25.44
N ALA A 729 -17.51 34.31 -24.99
CA ALA A 729 -18.22 33.77 -23.85
C ALA A 729 -18.61 32.30 -24.14
N PRO A 730 -18.64 31.43 -23.12
CA PRO A 730 -18.97 30.03 -23.31
C PRO A 730 -20.46 29.86 -23.70
N VAL A 731 -20.82 28.69 -24.23
CA VAL A 731 -22.23 28.38 -24.50
C VAL A 731 -23.01 28.23 -23.19
N SER A 732 -24.32 28.45 -23.25
CA SER A 732 -25.20 28.26 -22.08
C SER A 732 -25.17 26.79 -21.62
N PRO A 733 -25.03 26.51 -20.31
CA PRO A 733 -25.09 25.15 -19.78
C PRO A 733 -26.41 24.45 -20.14
N ALA A 734 -26.29 23.27 -20.76
CA ALA A 734 -27.43 22.41 -21.08
C ALA A 734 -27.62 21.33 -20.01
N GLY A 735 -28.81 20.72 -19.97
CA GLY A 735 -29.05 19.55 -19.12
C GLY A 735 -29.05 19.80 -17.62
N LEU A 736 -29.23 21.07 -17.19
CA LEU A 736 -29.37 21.40 -15.77
C LEU A 736 -30.53 20.61 -15.16
N LYS A 737 -30.21 19.78 -14.17
CA LYS A 737 -31.15 18.97 -13.42
C LYS A 737 -30.80 18.99 -11.94
N ILE A 738 -31.82 18.90 -11.10
CA ILE A 738 -31.62 18.60 -9.68
C ILE A 738 -31.30 17.12 -9.57
N THR A 739 -30.14 16.80 -8.99
CA THR A 739 -29.70 15.43 -8.75
C THR A 739 -30.07 14.96 -7.34
N GLU A 740 -30.19 15.89 -6.39
CA GLU A 740 -30.61 15.63 -5.02
C GLU A 740 -31.20 16.92 -4.42
N ALA A 741 -32.28 16.83 -3.65
CA ALA A 741 -32.76 17.94 -2.85
C ALA A 741 -33.05 17.43 -1.44
N LYS A 742 -32.37 18.01 -0.46
CA LYS A 742 -32.54 17.80 0.98
C LYS A 742 -33.11 19.06 1.61
N SER A 743 -33.11 19.12 2.94
CA SER A 743 -33.70 20.24 3.67
C SER A 743 -32.78 21.45 3.75
N LEU A 744 -31.46 21.22 3.75
CA LEU A 744 -30.44 22.27 3.76
C LEU A 744 -29.53 22.22 2.56
N SER A 745 -29.77 21.30 1.62
CA SER A 745 -28.94 21.19 0.44
C SER A 745 -29.74 20.90 -0.81
N VAL A 746 -29.36 21.51 -1.93
CA VAL A 746 -29.85 21.13 -3.26
C VAL A 746 -28.64 20.82 -4.13
N LYS A 747 -28.44 19.54 -4.44
CA LYS A 747 -27.46 19.09 -5.43
C LYS A 747 -28.07 19.15 -6.82
N MET A 748 -27.34 19.76 -7.73
CA MET A 748 -27.73 19.88 -9.12
C MET A 748 -26.53 19.54 -10.01
N ALA A 749 -26.80 19.05 -11.20
CA ALA A 749 -25.79 18.75 -12.20
C ALA A 749 -26.26 19.20 -13.58
N TRP A 750 -25.33 19.48 -14.47
CA TRP A 750 -25.57 19.88 -15.85
C TRP A 750 -24.50 19.25 -16.75
N THR A 751 -24.67 19.38 -18.06
CA THR A 751 -23.66 18.95 -19.02
C THR A 751 -22.46 19.91 -18.91
N PRO A 752 -21.23 19.40 -18.71
CA PRO A 752 -20.04 20.23 -18.74
C PRO A 752 -19.97 21.03 -20.05
N VAL A 753 -19.69 22.33 -19.94
CA VAL A 753 -19.47 23.24 -21.06
C VAL A 753 -17.97 23.30 -21.35
N GLU A 754 -17.59 22.98 -22.58
CA GLU A 754 -16.20 23.05 -23.04
C GLU A 754 -15.63 24.46 -22.87
N GLY A 755 -14.43 24.56 -22.30
CA GLY A 755 -13.76 25.84 -22.02
C GLY A 755 -14.34 26.64 -20.85
N ALA A 756 -15.35 26.12 -20.14
CA ALA A 756 -15.80 26.72 -18.88
C ALA A 756 -14.76 26.49 -17.79
N VAL A 757 -14.28 27.56 -17.18
CA VAL A 757 -13.37 27.52 -16.02
C VAL A 757 -14.14 27.48 -14.70
N SER A 758 -15.39 27.94 -14.71
CA SER A 758 -16.34 27.78 -13.61
C SER A 758 -17.77 27.93 -14.12
N TYR A 759 -18.74 27.72 -13.24
CA TYR A 759 -20.14 27.97 -13.48
C TYR A 759 -20.66 28.89 -12.39
N GLY A 760 -21.43 29.91 -12.74
CA GLY A 760 -22.24 30.71 -11.83
C GLY A 760 -23.60 30.07 -11.62
N ILE A 761 -23.97 29.84 -10.37
CA ILE A 761 -25.22 29.20 -9.98
C ILE A 761 -26.10 30.30 -9.43
N PHE A 762 -27.28 30.39 -10.00
CA PHE A 762 -28.25 31.42 -9.68
C PHE A 762 -29.52 30.80 -9.16
N ARG A 763 -30.11 31.42 -8.16
CA ARG A 763 -31.32 30.98 -7.49
C ARG A 763 -32.35 32.10 -7.48
N SER A 764 -33.61 31.76 -7.73
CA SER A 764 -34.75 32.65 -7.51
C SER A 764 -35.81 31.96 -6.68
N GLY A 765 -36.63 32.73 -5.96
CA GLY A 765 -37.84 32.22 -5.30
C GLY A 765 -39.04 32.03 -6.25
N ALA A 766 -38.94 32.51 -7.50
CA ALA A 766 -40.01 32.45 -8.49
C ALA A 766 -39.46 32.05 -9.88
N PRO A 767 -40.26 31.40 -10.76
CA PRO A 767 -39.79 30.91 -12.06
C PRO A 767 -39.31 32.03 -13.00
N ASP A 768 -39.96 33.19 -12.90
CA ASP A 768 -39.64 34.41 -13.64
C ASP A 768 -39.13 35.53 -12.70
N GLY A 769 -38.70 35.17 -11.49
CA GLY A 769 -38.19 36.12 -10.51
C GLY A 769 -36.79 36.62 -10.82
N ALA A 770 -36.31 37.58 -10.03
CA ALA A 770 -34.90 37.95 -10.03
C ALA A 770 -34.06 36.74 -9.56
N TYR A 771 -33.14 36.29 -10.41
CA TYR A 771 -32.21 35.20 -10.12
C TYR A 771 -30.92 35.77 -9.55
N GLU A 772 -30.72 35.52 -8.25
CA GLU A 772 -29.58 35.96 -7.47
C GLU A 772 -28.45 34.91 -7.53
N PRO A 773 -27.18 35.30 -7.63
CA PRO A 773 -26.06 34.37 -7.56
C PRO A 773 -25.99 33.76 -6.15
N ILE A 774 -25.78 32.44 -6.07
CA ILE A 774 -25.66 31.70 -4.80
C ILE A 774 -24.36 30.92 -4.67
N GLY A 775 -23.66 30.70 -5.78
CA GLY A 775 -22.55 29.77 -5.79
C GLY A 775 -21.80 29.74 -7.09
N THR A 776 -20.56 29.26 -7.03
CA THR A 776 -19.78 28.89 -8.19
C THR A 776 -19.22 27.51 -7.98
N THR A 777 -18.97 26.79 -9.06
CA THR A 777 -18.26 25.51 -9.04
C THR A 777 -17.46 25.39 -10.32
N THR A 778 -16.33 24.70 -10.27
CA THR A 778 -15.54 24.30 -11.43
C THR A 778 -16.09 23.02 -12.06
N ALA A 779 -16.78 22.20 -11.26
CA ALA A 779 -17.46 21.00 -11.71
C ALA A 779 -18.82 21.31 -12.35
N ALA A 780 -19.29 20.42 -13.23
CA ALA A 780 -20.64 20.51 -13.80
C ALA A 780 -21.74 20.03 -12.85
N HIS A 781 -21.53 20.24 -11.56
CA HIS A 781 -22.47 19.98 -10.49
C HIS A 781 -22.20 20.92 -9.32
N TYR A 782 -23.24 21.24 -8.56
CA TYR A 782 -23.18 22.13 -7.41
C TYR A 782 -24.12 21.67 -6.31
N THR A 783 -23.70 21.83 -5.06
CA THR A 783 -24.57 21.61 -3.89
C THR A 783 -24.83 22.95 -3.23
N ASP A 784 -26.03 23.50 -3.41
CA ASP A 784 -26.48 24.69 -2.71
C ASP A 784 -26.82 24.34 -1.27
N LYS A 785 -25.90 24.60 -0.33
CA LYS A 785 -26.09 24.39 1.12
C LYS A 785 -26.72 25.61 1.84
N SER A 786 -27.09 26.64 1.09
CA SER A 786 -27.61 27.92 1.62
C SER A 786 -29.13 28.03 1.52
N VAL A 787 -29.79 26.90 1.34
CA VAL A 787 -31.23 26.82 1.16
C VAL A 787 -31.96 26.74 2.48
N ASP A 788 -33.13 27.36 2.52
CA ASP A 788 -34.08 27.15 3.59
C ASP A 788 -34.89 25.88 3.31
N PRO A 789 -35.25 25.13 4.36
CA PRO A 789 -36.12 23.98 4.21
C PRO A 789 -37.53 24.32 3.71
N ALA A 790 -38.22 23.34 3.12
CA ALA A 790 -39.57 23.45 2.57
C ALA A 790 -39.77 24.65 1.61
N THR A 791 -38.70 25.07 0.95
CA THR A 791 -38.68 26.27 0.13
C THR A 791 -38.49 25.91 -1.33
N THR A 792 -39.32 26.52 -2.18
CA THR A 792 -39.19 26.37 -3.63
C THR A 792 -38.14 27.35 -4.13
N TYR A 793 -37.16 26.81 -4.83
CA TYR A 793 -36.14 27.56 -5.49
C TYR A 793 -36.12 27.21 -6.97
N TYR A 794 -35.75 28.17 -7.79
CA TYR A 794 -35.51 27.97 -9.20
C TYR A 794 -34.04 28.23 -9.44
N TYR A 795 -33.36 27.27 -10.06
CA TYR A 795 -31.94 27.35 -10.34
C TYR A 795 -31.73 27.59 -11.82
N ARG A 796 -30.73 28.42 -12.12
CA ARG A 796 -30.13 28.54 -13.44
C ARG A 796 -28.63 28.48 -13.27
N VAL A 797 -27.95 28.01 -14.30
CA VAL A 797 -26.49 27.96 -14.30
C VAL A 797 -25.98 28.70 -15.52
N ALA A 798 -24.93 29.48 -15.37
CA ALA A 798 -24.19 30.05 -16.48
C ALA A 798 -22.75 29.54 -16.42
N ALA A 799 -22.23 29.02 -17.52
CA ALA A 799 -20.80 28.78 -17.66
C ALA A 799 -20.05 30.12 -17.66
N ARG A 800 -18.85 30.12 -17.10
CA ARG A 800 -17.89 31.22 -17.13
C ARG A 800 -16.59 30.70 -17.71
N SER A 801 -16.00 31.46 -18.63
CA SER A 801 -14.68 31.19 -19.18
C SER A 801 -13.82 32.44 -19.09
N ALA A 802 -12.60 32.39 -19.60
CA ALA A 802 -11.82 33.59 -19.83
C ALA A 802 -12.60 34.64 -20.66
N GLY A 803 -13.47 34.22 -21.59
CA GLY A 803 -14.29 35.10 -22.44
C GLY A 803 -15.55 35.70 -21.81
N GLY A 804 -15.81 35.46 -20.53
CA GLY A 804 -16.97 36.00 -19.82
C GLY A 804 -17.98 34.95 -19.39
N GLU A 805 -19.15 35.42 -18.95
CA GLU A 805 -20.27 34.58 -18.54
C GLU A 805 -21.21 34.31 -19.73
N SER A 806 -21.58 33.06 -19.92
CA SER A 806 -22.61 32.63 -20.89
C SER A 806 -24.00 33.16 -20.53
N ALA A 807 -24.95 33.01 -21.45
CA ALA A 807 -26.37 33.10 -21.08
C ALA A 807 -26.72 32.03 -20.03
N ARG A 808 -27.57 32.39 -19.07
CA ARG A 808 -28.09 31.45 -18.07
C ARG A 808 -28.90 30.33 -18.74
N SER A 809 -28.73 29.11 -18.26
CA SER A 809 -29.51 27.94 -18.67
C SER A 809 -31.01 28.16 -18.52
N ASP A 810 -31.79 27.25 -19.09
CA ASP A 810 -33.18 27.08 -18.70
C ASP A 810 -33.28 26.84 -17.19
N SER A 811 -34.38 27.30 -16.60
CA SER A 811 -34.60 27.16 -15.17
C SER A 811 -34.98 25.72 -14.80
N VAL A 812 -34.37 25.22 -13.74
CA VAL A 812 -34.84 24.00 -13.08
C VAL A 812 -35.47 24.37 -11.75
N LYS A 813 -36.62 23.78 -11.44
CA LYS A 813 -37.26 23.93 -10.13
C LYS A 813 -36.66 22.91 -9.17
N ALA A 814 -36.21 23.36 -8.00
CA ALA A 814 -36.00 22.51 -6.84
C ALA A 814 -36.98 22.89 -5.73
N VAL A 815 -37.41 21.89 -4.98
CA VAL A 815 -38.15 22.11 -3.74
C VAL A 815 -37.34 21.43 -2.67
N THR A 816 -36.78 22.21 -1.74
CA THR A 816 -36.09 21.61 -0.60
C THR A 816 -37.06 20.83 0.25
N LEU A 817 -36.57 19.77 0.86
CA LEU A 817 -37.35 19.00 1.81
C LEU A 817 -37.62 19.86 3.05
N PRO A 818 -38.69 19.58 3.81
CA PRO A 818 -38.89 20.18 5.12
C PRO A 818 -37.69 20.00 6.04
N ALA A 819 -37.50 20.94 6.97
CA ALA A 819 -36.33 20.98 7.85
C ALA A 819 -36.22 19.65 8.59
N VAL A 820 -35.09 18.97 8.42
CA VAL A 820 -34.82 17.77 9.20
C VAL A 820 -34.06 18.15 10.46
N PRO A 821 -34.40 17.58 11.63
CA PRO A 821 -33.55 17.68 12.81
C PRO A 821 -32.24 16.88 12.60
N VAL A 822 -31.26 17.08 13.50
CA VAL A 822 -30.19 16.08 13.69
C VAL A 822 -30.89 14.73 13.92
N PRO A 823 -30.42 13.62 13.31
CA PRO A 823 -31.08 12.34 13.48
C PRO A 823 -31.16 12.01 14.96
N GLN A 824 -32.22 11.31 15.34
CA GLN A 824 -32.23 10.75 16.68
C GLN A 824 -31.16 9.66 16.78
N ALA A 825 -30.70 9.42 18.01
CA ALA A 825 -29.83 8.29 18.27
C ALA A 825 -30.46 7.01 17.70
N PRO A 826 -29.73 6.19 16.91
CA PRO A 826 -30.23 4.92 16.44
C PRO A 826 -30.82 4.10 17.57
N GLU A 827 -32.08 3.71 17.41
CA GLU A 827 -32.80 2.89 18.37
C GLU A 827 -32.72 1.41 18.00
N GLY A 828 -32.84 0.54 19.00
CA GLY A 828 -32.92 -0.89 18.76
C GLY A 828 -31.65 -1.45 18.14
N LEU A 829 -30.48 -0.85 18.43
CA LEU A 829 -29.20 -1.48 18.13
C LEU A 829 -29.17 -2.86 18.80
N THR A 830 -29.15 -3.88 17.97
CA THR A 830 -29.17 -5.28 18.35
C THR A 830 -28.14 -6.02 17.52
N ALA A 831 -27.56 -7.06 18.09
CA ALA A 831 -26.84 -8.02 17.29
C ALA A 831 -27.85 -8.99 16.65
N GLY A 832 -27.64 -9.30 15.38
CA GLY A 832 -28.25 -10.44 14.70
C GLY A 832 -27.60 -11.74 15.18
N GLU A 833 -27.37 -12.67 14.26
CA GLU A 833 -26.61 -13.88 14.58
C GLU A 833 -25.18 -13.51 14.97
N VAL A 834 -24.81 -13.85 16.20
CA VAL A 834 -23.45 -13.71 16.72
C VAL A 834 -22.79 -15.07 16.56
N THR A 835 -21.77 -15.14 15.72
CA THR A 835 -20.91 -16.32 15.56
C THR A 835 -19.72 -16.20 16.50
N THR A 836 -18.80 -17.15 16.48
CA THR A 836 -17.55 -17.09 17.25
C THR A 836 -16.57 -16.03 16.74
N THR A 837 -16.68 -15.61 15.47
CA THR A 837 -15.73 -14.74 14.74
C THR A 837 -16.34 -13.48 14.15
N SER A 838 -17.66 -13.37 14.10
CA SER A 838 -18.33 -12.23 13.50
C SER A 838 -19.74 -12.07 14.04
N PHE A 839 -20.35 -10.93 13.75
CA PHE A 839 -21.77 -10.75 13.96
C PHE A 839 -22.28 -9.62 13.09
N ALA A 840 -23.51 -9.76 12.64
CA ALA A 840 -24.26 -8.63 12.11
C ALA A 840 -24.81 -7.83 13.28
N MET A 841 -24.78 -6.51 13.18
CA MET A 841 -25.54 -5.60 14.02
C MET A 841 -26.55 -4.89 13.15
N GLU A 842 -27.75 -4.76 13.67
CA GLU A 842 -28.85 -4.07 13.03
C GLU A 842 -29.46 -3.09 14.03
N TRP A 843 -29.92 -1.97 13.52
CA TRP A 843 -30.67 -0.99 14.30
C TRP A 843 -31.88 -0.56 13.50
N LYS A 844 -32.82 0.08 14.16
CA LYS A 844 -33.92 0.71 13.44
C LYS A 844 -33.34 1.87 12.63
N PRO A 845 -33.73 2.02 11.35
CA PRO A 845 -33.40 3.21 10.61
C PRO A 845 -33.83 4.44 11.43
N ALA A 846 -32.86 5.25 11.83
CA ALA A 846 -33.13 6.50 12.52
C ALA A 846 -33.78 7.48 11.54
N GLU A 847 -34.85 8.15 11.98
CA GLU A 847 -35.52 9.16 11.16
C GLU A 847 -34.51 10.24 10.76
N TYR A 848 -34.52 10.60 9.48
CA TYR A 848 -33.62 11.58 8.86
C TYR A 848 -32.15 11.16 8.76
N ALA A 849 -31.76 9.93 9.10
CA ALA A 849 -30.40 9.44 8.91
C ALA A 849 -30.09 9.19 7.43
N GLU A 850 -28.88 9.59 7.01
CA GLU A 850 -28.33 9.35 5.68
C GLU A 850 -27.27 8.27 5.69
N THR A 851 -26.45 8.25 6.74
CA THR A 851 -25.49 7.19 7.03
C THR A 851 -25.43 6.94 8.53
N TYR A 852 -24.68 5.92 8.92
CA TYR A 852 -24.41 5.59 10.31
C TYR A 852 -22.91 5.48 10.53
N SER A 853 -22.42 5.97 11.67
CA SER A 853 -21.05 5.74 12.11
C SER A 853 -21.05 4.69 13.21
N ILE A 854 -20.18 3.68 13.06
CA ILE A 854 -20.06 2.56 13.97
C ILE A 854 -18.81 2.80 14.79
N TYR A 855 -19.00 2.76 16.10
CA TYR A 855 -17.94 2.89 17.07
C TYR A 855 -17.82 1.60 17.86
N ARG A 856 -16.57 1.16 18.04
CA ARG A 856 -16.24 -0.04 18.81
C ARG A 856 -15.32 0.30 19.95
N LYS A 857 -15.49 -0.42 21.05
CA LYS A 857 -14.63 -0.38 22.22
C LYS A 857 -14.34 -1.81 22.66
N ALA A 858 -13.08 -2.22 22.78
CA ALA A 858 -12.78 -3.49 23.42
C ALA A 858 -12.91 -3.38 24.94
N GLN A 859 -13.25 -4.48 25.61
CA GLN A 859 -13.29 -4.49 27.06
C GLN A 859 -11.90 -4.24 27.64
N GLY A 860 -11.77 -3.18 28.44
CA GLY A 860 -10.48 -2.69 28.98
C GLY A 860 -9.95 -1.45 28.27
N ASP A 861 -10.46 -1.10 27.10
CA ASP A 861 -10.14 0.15 26.43
C ASP A 861 -10.71 1.35 27.19
N ASN A 862 -10.05 2.49 27.04
CA ASN A 862 -10.48 3.73 27.69
C ASN A 862 -11.70 4.35 26.99
N ASP A 863 -11.82 4.25 25.66
CA ASP A 863 -12.87 4.93 24.90
C ASP A 863 -13.27 4.17 23.63
N PHE A 864 -14.42 4.55 23.07
CA PHE A 864 -14.90 4.09 21.77
C PHE A 864 -14.05 4.69 20.64
N SER A 865 -13.70 3.86 19.67
CA SER A 865 -12.99 4.27 18.44
C SER A 865 -13.90 4.09 17.24
N PHE A 866 -13.80 4.99 16.27
CA PHE A 866 -14.47 4.84 14.99
C PHE A 866 -14.00 3.55 14.31
N LEU A 867 -14.95 2.71 13.91
CA LEU A 867 -14.70 1.44 13.23
C LEU A 867 -14.99 1.55 11.73
N ALA A 868 -16.20 2.01 11.38
CA ALA A 868 -16.67 2.07 10.01
C ALA A 868 -17.87 3.03 9.85
N SER A 869 -18.26 3.31 8.61
CA SER A 869 -19.54 3.94 8.27
C SER A 869 -20.30 3.12 7.25
N THR A 870 -21.63 3.10 7.33
CA THR A 870 -22.52 2.40 6.39
C THR A 870 -23.77 3.25 6.10
N PRO A 871 -24.29 3.27 4.86
CA PRO A 871 -25.58 3.89 4.53
C PRO A 871 -26.77 3.06 5.01
N GLU A 872 -26.57 1.76 5.22
CA GLU A 872 -27.62 0.83 5.64
C GLU A 872 -27.68 0.75 7.18
N PRO A 873 -28.85 0.49 7.79
CA PRO A 873 -28.99 0.33 9.22
C PRO A 873 -28.50 -1.05 9.72
N ARG A 874 -27.45 -1.57 9.07
CA ARG A 874 -26.81 -2.85 9.35
C ARG A 874 -25.30 -2.76 9.12
N PHE A 875 -24.54 -3.50 9.90
CA PHE A 875 -23.10 -3.63 9.76
C PHE A 875 -22.63 -5.02 10.20
N ILE A 876 -21.63 -5.60 9.54
CA ILE A 876 -21.01 -6.86 9.97
C ILE A 876 -19.63 -6.52 10.50
N ASP A 877 -19.35 -6.84 11.77
CA ASP A 877 -17.99 -6.80 12.31
C ASP A 877 -17.41 -8.21 12.26
N ASP A 878 -16.46 -8.44 11.34
CA ASP A 878 -15.67 -9.66 11.19
C ASP A 878 -14.22 -9.50 11.70
N SER A 879 -13.92 -8.37 12.35
CA SER A 879 -12.57 -7.99 12.78
C SER A 879 -12.33 -8.19 14.28
N VAL A 880 -13.13 -9.05 14.91
CA VAL A 880 -13.06 -9.34 16.35
C VAL A 880 -11.90 -10.28 16.68
N SER A 881 -11.13 -9.91 17.70
CA SER A 881 -9.94 -10.64 18.19
C SER A 881 -10.21 -11.43 19.48
N ALA A 882 -9.53 -12.57 19.62
CA ALA A 882 -9.44 -13.37 20.84
C ALA A 882 -8.66 -12.70 22.00
N GLY A 883 -7.96 -11.59 21.71
CA GLY A 883 -7.18 -10.86 22.70
C GLY A 883 -8.00 -9.96 23.63
N ASN A 884 -9.24 -9.66 23.28
CA ASN A 884 -10.14 -8.80 24.04
C ASN A 884 -11.20 -9.66 24.72
N SER A 885 -11.67 -9.28 25.91
CA SER A 885 -12.64 -10.09 26.68
C SER A 885 -14.12 -9.80 26.35
N GLY A 886 -14.35 -8.93 25.36
CA GLY A 886 -15.68 -8.49 24.92
C GLY A 886 -15.60 -7.20 24.14
N TYR A 887 -16.69 -6.82 23.49
CA TYR A 887 -16.79 -5.58 22.71
C TYR A 887 -18.05 -4.83 23.04
N SER A 888 -17.93 -3.51 23.09
CA SER A 888 -19.06 -2.60 23.20
C SER A 888 -19.17 -1.83 21.89
N TYR A 889 -20.39 -1.68 21.40
CA TYR A 889 -20.68 -0.95 20.17
C TYR A 889 -21.64 0.20 20.41
N ARG A 890 -21.43 1.28 19.67
CA ARG A 890 -22.35 2.40 19.56
C ARG A 890 -22.49 2.74 18.11
N VAL A 891 -23.71 3.07 17.72
CA VAL A 891 -23.98 3.56 16.39
C VAL A 891 -24.57 4.95 16.52
N THR A 892 -24.06 5.89 15.74
CA THR A 892 -24.67 7.20 15.55
C THR A 892 -25.33 7.24 14.18
N ALA A 893 -26.37 8.02 14.05
CA ALA A 893 -26.96 8.37 12.78
C ALA A 893 -26.42 9.72 12.34
N VAL A 894 -26.11 9.87 11.06
CA VAL A 894 -25.51 11.07 10.50
C VAL A 894 -26.42 11.58 9.40
N ASN A 895 -26.68 12.88 9.39
CA ASN A 895 -27.29 13.56 8.25
C ASN A 895 -26.67 14.95 8.04
N GLU A 896 -27.24 15.73 7.13
CA GLU A 896 -26.78 17.09 6.82
C GLU A 896 -26.75 18.08 8.02
N LYS A 897 -27.42 17.79 9.15
CA LYS A 897 -27.36 18.58 10.39
C LYS A 897 -26.25 18.14 11.35
N GLY A 898 -25.65 16.96 11.14
CA GLY A 898 -24.59 16.42 11.97
C GLY A 898 -24.90 15.02 12.48
N GLU A 899 -24.02 14.57 13.37
CA GLU A 899 -24.07 13.25 13.99
C GLU A 899 -24.98 13.27 15.23
N SER A 900 -25.85 12.28 15.33
CA SER A 900 -26.72 12.08 16.48
C SER A 900 -25.91 11.78 17.75
N PRO A 901 -26.50 11.92 18.94
CA PRO A 901 -26.01 11.19 20.10
C PRO A 901 -25.89 9.69 19.76
N PRO A 902 -24.94 8.95 20.35
CA PRO A 902 -24.82 7.52 20.10
C PRO A 902 -26.04 6.78 20.60
N SER A 903 -26.35 5.66 19.94
CA SER A 903 -27.26 4.64 20.43
C SER A 903 -26.90 4.24 21.86
N PRO A 904 -27.83 3.61 22.61
CA PRO A 904 -27.45 2.80 23.75
C PRO A 904 -26.30 1.86 23.38
N THR A 905 -25.37 1.67 24.31
CA THR A 905 -24.25 0.76 24.10
C THR A 905 -24.80 -0.67 23.93
N LEU A 906 -24.46 -1.30 22.82
CA LEU A 906 -24.61 -2.74 22.63
C LEU A 906 -23.37 -3.42 23.21
N GLU A 907 -23.53 -4.08 24.35
CA GLU A 907 -22.50 -4.96 24.89
C GLU A 907 -22.62 -6.32 24.22
N LEU A 908 -21.53 -6.78 23.62
CA LEU A 908 -21.47 -8.01 22.87
C LEU A 908 -20.46 -8.96 23.50
N SER A 909 -20.93 -10.18 23.75
CA SER A 909 -20.11 -11.33 24.08
C SER A 909 -20.33 -12.37 23.00
N MET A 910 -19.22 -12.85 22.44
CA MET A 910 -19.24 -13.89 21.42
C MET A 910 -19.70 -15.22 22.07
N PRO A 911 -20.45 -16.10 21.39
CA PRO A 911 -20.64 -17.46 21.86
C PRO A 911 -19.29 -18.13 22.13
N LEU A 912 -19.20 -18.94 23.17
CA LEU A 912 -18.00 -19.73 23.40
C LEU A 912 -17.78 -20.66 22.19
N PRO A 913 -16.56 -20.74 21.64
CA PRO A 913 -16.31 -21.63 20.52
C PRO A 913 -16.59 -23.11 20.84
N ALA A 914 -16.98 -23.87 19.83
CA ALA A 914 -17.04 -25.33 19.94
C ALA A 914 -15.63 -25.91 20.11
N ALA A 915 -15.53 -27.09 20.73
CA ALA A 915 -14.26 -27.80 20.82
C ALA A 915 -13.80 -28.22 19.41
N PRO A 916 -12.53 -27.98 19.04
CA PRO A 916 -11.97 -28.55 17.83
C PRO A 916 -12.16 -30.07 17.75
N THR A 917 -12.42 -30.57 16.56
CA THR A 917 -12.65 -31.98 16.26
C THR A 917 -11.53 -32.52 15.37
N ASP A 918 -11.48 -33.85 15.20
CA ASP A 918 -10.53 -34.54 14.32
C ASP A 918 -9.04 -34.11 14.50
N LEU A 919 -8.66 -33.84 15.76
CA LEU A 919 -7.28 -33.53 16.11
C LEU A 919 -6.41 -34.73 15.75
N ARG A 920 -5.55 -34.54 14.76
CA ARG A 920 -4.61 -35.54 14.25
C ARG A 920 -3.22 -34.96 14.09
N SER A 921 -2.24 -35.84 14.00
CA SER A 921 -0.87 -35.45 13.69
C SER A 921 -0.73 -35.18 12.19
N GLY A 922 -0.23 -34.01 11.84
CA GLY A 922 0.29 -33.69 10.51
C GLY A 922 1.74 -34.18 10.36
N LEU A 923 2.61 -33.35 9.78
CA LEU A 923 4.05 -33.60 9.78
C LEU A 923 4.55 -33.69 11.22
N LYS A 924 5.38 -34.70 11.53
CA LYS A 924 6.04 -34.83 12.83
C LYS A 924 7.50 -35.16 12.62
N GLY A 925 8.35 -34.50 13.38
CA GLY A 925 9.78 -34.77 13.45
C GLY A 925 10.20 -35.02 14.88
N GLU A 926 11.50 -35.15 15.09
CA GLU A 926 12.08 -35.41 16.41
C GLU A 926 11.83 -34.26 17.39
N THR A 927 11.82 -33.02 16.87
CA THR A 927 11.73 -31.78 17.64
C THR A 927 10.47 -30.96 17.30
N PHE A 928 9.54 -31.53 16.53
CA PHE A 928 8.27 -30.88 16.27
C PHE A 928 7.11 -31.88 16.12
N VAL A 929 5.94 -31.46 16.53
CA VAL A 929 4.67 -32.13 16.23
C VAL A 929 3.76 -31.15 15.52
N GLY A 930 3.49 -31.40 14.25
CA GLY A 930 2.42 -30.77 13.49
C GLY A 930 1.09 -31.34 13.94
N LEU A 931 0.18 -30.45 14.29
CA LEU A 931 -1.18 -30.73 14.68
C LEU A 931 -2.11 -30.14 13.63
N ILE A 932 -3.08 -30.93 13.22
CA ILE A 932 -4.15 -30.51 12.31
C ILE A 932 -5.47 -30.89 12.96
N TRP A 933 -6.45 -30.01 12.90
CA TRP A 933 -7.78 -30.27 13.42
C TRP A 933 -8.84 -29.75 12.45
N THR A 934 -10.10 -30.05 12.75
CA THR A 934 -11.26 -29.49 12.07
C THR A 934 -12.09 -28.70 13.05
N VAL A 935 -12.86 -27.75 12.52
CA VAL A 935 -13.81 -26.94 13.28
C VAL A 935 -15.07 -26.78 12.45
N ASP A 936 -16.22 -26.82 13.13
CA ASP A 936 -17.51 -26.52 12.48
C ASP A 936 -17.75 -25.01 12.41
N ASP A 937 -17.22 -24.24 13.36
CA ASP A 937 -17.26 -22.78 13.41
C ASP A 937 -15.83 -22.25 13.67
N PRO A 938 -15.22 -21.52 12.71
CA PRO A 938 -13.88 -20.97 12.87
C PRO A 938 -13.74 -20.12 14.13
N SER A 939 -12.53 -19.98 14.64
CA SER A 939 -12.24 -19.18 15.82
C SER A 939 -11.10 -18.23 15.54
N PRO A 940 -11.10 -16.99 16.08
CA PRO A 940 -10.01 -16.04 15.82
C PRO A 940 -8.66 -16.52 16.39
N GLN A 941 -8.69 -17.52 17.28
CA GLN A 941 -7.51 -18.17 17.84
C GLN A 941 -7.83 -19.62 18.24
N TYR A 942 -6.82 -20.48 18.21
CA TYR A 942 -6.81 -21.82 18.81
C TYR A 942 -5.63 -21.92 19.76
N ASN A 943 -5.86 -22.30 21.02
CA ASN A 943 -4.83 -22.54 22.02
C ASN A 943 -4.49 -24.02 22.07
N ILE A 944 -3.20 -24.33 21.98
CA ILE A 944 -2.70 -25.69 21.95
C ILE A 944 -2.10 -25.99 23.33
N TYR A 945 -2.54 -27.10 23.89
CA TYR A 945 -2.07 -27.61 25.15
C TYR A 945 -1.43 -28.98 24.98
N ARG A 946 -0.51 -29.28 25.89
CA ARG A 946 0.25 -30.51 25.90
C ARG A 946 0.53 -30.95 27.33
N GLU A 947 0.55 -32.25 27.55
CA GLU A 947 1.17 -32.87 28.72
C GLU A 947 2.04 -34.06 28.30
N SER A 948 2.95 -34.47 29.19
CA SER A 948 3.76 -35.69 29.02
C SER A 948 3.95 -36.38 30.36
N ALA A 949 4.41 -37.63 30.36
CA ALA A 949 4.65 -38.37 31.59
C ALA A 949 5.57 -37.58 32.56
N GLY A 950 5.05 -37.26 33.75
CA GLY A 950 5.79 -36.51 34.78
C GLY A 950 5.86 -34.99 34.57
N ARG A 951 5.24 -34.43 33.52
CA ARG A 951 5.12 -32.98 33.29
C ARG A 951 3.64 -32.57 33.30
N PRO A 952 3.25 -31.53 34.05
CA PRO A 952 1.87 -31.07 34.06
C PRO A 952 1.47 -30.50 32.69
N ALA A 953 0.17 -30.44 32.44
CA ALA A 953 -0.40 -29.76 31.30
C ALA A 953 0.09 -28.31 31.19
N GLU A 954 0.56 -27.91 30.02
CA GLU A 954 1.00 -26.55 29.70
C GLU A 954 0.42 -26.08 28.36
N SER A 955 0.31 -24.75 28.19
CA SER A 955 0.00 -24.12 26.91
C SER A 955 1.28 -24.00 26.11
N VAL A 956 1.34 -24.59 24.92
CA VAL A 956 2.54 -24.57 24.06
C VAL A 956 2.49 -23.51 22.96
N GLY A 957 1.32 -22.90 22.74
CA GLY A 957 1.17 -21.77 21.82
C GLY A 957 -0.26 -21.60 21.35
N TYR A 958 -0.42 -20.78 20.31
CA TYR A 958 -1.70 -20.59 19.64
C TYR A 958 -1.54 -20.54 18.12
N ALA A 959 -2.62 -20.82 17.41
CA ALA A 959 -2.73 -20.72 15.96
C ALA A 959 -3.92 -19.83 15.56
N LYS A 960 -3.85 -19.27 14.34
CA LYS A 960 -4.96 -18.53 13.70
C LYS A 960 -5.62 -19.31 12.55
N VAL A 961 -5.09 -20.49 12.27
CA VAL A 961 -5.57 -21.45 11.28
C VAL A 961 -5.61 -22.82 11.95
N GLU A 962 -6.25 -23.80 11.32
CA GLU A 962 -6.47 -25.15 11.84
C GLU A 962 -5.21 -26.04 11.82
N THR A 963 -4.03 -25.43 11.80
CA THR A 963 -2.73 -26.08 11.89
C THR A 963 -1.83 -25.39 12.91
N PHE A 964 -1.06 -26.18 13.65
CA PHE A 964 -0.05 -25.69 14.60
C PHE A 964 1.14 -26.62 14.64
N TYR A 965 2.33 -26.07 14.86
CA TYR A 965 3.55 -26.84 15.05
C TYR A 965 4.10 -26.60 16.45
N ASP A 966 4.02 -27.62 17.30
CA ASP A 966 4.67 -27.58 18.60
C ASP A 966 6.15 -27.95 18.45
N ARG A 967 7.01 -26.95 18.57
CA ARG A 967 8.48 -27.06 18.43
C ARG A 967 9.21 -27.20 19.75
N THR A 968 8.48 -27.39 20.84
CA THR A 968 9.04 -27.48 22.20
C THR A 968 9.11 -28.92 22.69
N VAL A 969 8.89 -29.88 21.79
CA VAL A 969 8.89 -31.32 22.07
C VAL A 969 10.29 -31.89 22.13
N GLU A 970 10.47 -32.94 22.92
CA GLU A 970 11.70 -33.72 23.01
C GLU A 970 11.58 -35.01 22.19
N PRO A 971 12.68 -35.50 21.57
CA PRO A 971 12.68 -36.76 20.84
C PRO A 971 12.31 -37.95 21.74
N GLY A 972 11.48 -38.84 21.21
CA GLY A 972 11.06 -40.06 21.89
C GLY A 972 10.11 -39.92 23.06
N VAL A 973 9.54 -38.73 23.27
CA VAL A 973 8.57 -38.48 24.33
C VAL A 973 7.16 -38.63 23.76
N GLU A 974 6.30 -39.36 24.47
CA GLU A 974 4.86 -39.35 24.20
C GLU A 974 4.25 -38.10 24.82
N TYR A 975 3.66 -37.29 23.96
CA TYR A 975 2.88 -36.11 24.32
C TYR A 975 1.41 -36.37 24.09
N THR A 976 0.59 -35.90 25.01
CA THR A 976 -0.87 -35.85 24.84
C THR A 976 -1.26 -34.41 24.58
N TYR A 977 -1.79 -34.14 23.38
CA TYR A 977 -2.22 -32.83 22.93
C TYR A 977 -3.73 -32.68 23.02
N TRP A 978 -4.19 -31.45 23.26
CA TRP A 978 -5.56 -31.04 22.97
C TRP A 978 -5.57 -29.58 22.55
N VAL A 979 -6.55 -29.23 21.74
CA VAL A 979 -6.72 -27.87 21.23
C VAL A 979 -8.00 -27.31 21.80
N LYS A 980 -7.98 -26.02 22.14
CA LYS A 980 -9.18 -25.26 22.50
C LYS A 980 -9.31 -24.09 21.56
N ALA A 981 -10.46 -23.94 20.93
CA ALA A 981 -10.78 -22.72 20.21
C ALA A 981 -10.98 -21.58 21.22
N LYS A 982 -10.48 -20.38 20.90
CA LYS A 982 -10.55 -19.20 21.74
C LYS A 982 -11.06 -17.99 20.96
N ASN A 983 -12.06 -17.33 21.50
CA ASN A 983 -12.48 -16.00 21.07
C ASN A 983 -12.53 -15.02 22.24
N ALA A 984 -13.21 -13.89 22.04
CA ALA A 984 -13.29 -12.84 23.04
C ALA A 984 -13.96 -13.29 24.36
N THR A 985 -14.81 -14.31 24.32
CA THR A 985 -15.51 -14.79 25.53
C THR A 985 -14.67 -15.79 26.32
N GLY A 986 -13.79 -16.52 25.66
CA GLY A 986 -12.91 -17.47 26.32
C GLY A 986 -12.61 -18.70 25.46
N GLU A 987 -12.14 -19.75 26.12
CA GLU A 987 -11.76 -21.01 25.50
C GLU A 987 -12.89 -22.04 25.53
N SER A 988 -13.05 -22.76 24.43
CA SER A 988 -13.89 -23.95 24.32
C SER A 988 -13.49 -25.04 25.33
N PRO A 989 -14.35 -26.06 25.53
CA PRO A 989 -13.88 -27.35 26.01
C PRO A 989 -12.70 -27.88 25.14
N PRO A 990 -11.81 -28.71 25.70
CA PRO A 990 -10.71 -29.29 24.92
C PRO A 990 -11.25 -30.23 23.85
N SER A 991 -10.55 -30.30 22.72
CA SER A 991 -10.71 -31.38 21.74
C SER A 991 -10.51 -32.75 22.38
N ALA A 992 -10.86 -33.81 21.65
CA ALA A 992 -10.32 -35.13 21.97
C ALA A 992 -8.79 -35.07 22.03
N SER A 993 -8.20 -35.75 23.01
CA SER A 993 -6.75 -35.72 23.16
C SER A 993 -6.08 -36.59 22.11
N LEU A 994 -5.02 -36.07 21.50
CA LEU A 994 -4.19 -36.79 20.56
C LEU A 994 -2.88 -37.18 21.24
N LYS A 995 -2.59 -38.48 21.29
CA LYS A 995 -1.28 -38.97 21.69
C LYS A 995 -0.34 -39.03 20.50
N VAL A 996 0.76 -38.30 20.58
CA VAL A 996 1.83 -38.35 19.59
C VAL A 996 3.12 -38.67 20.31
N THR A 997 3.73 -39.80 19.95
CA THR A 997 5.14 -40.07 20.28
C THR A 997 6.00 -39.43 19.21
N THR A 998 6.82 -38.46 19.59
CA THR A 998 7.88 -37.96 18.70
C THR A 998 8.80 -39.14 18.37
N PRO A 999 9.28 -39.26 17.13
CA PRO A 999 10.27 -40.26 16.80
C PRO A 999 11.45 -40.18 17.79
N LEU A 1000 11.83 -41.34 18.34
CA LEU A 1000 13.19 -41.55 18.83
C LEU A 1000 14.08 -41.59 17.59
N VAL A 1001 15.28 -41.02 17.68
CA VAL A 1001 16.28 -41.13 16.62
C VAL A 1001 16.34 -42.57 16.11
N ARG A 1002 15.94 -42.78 14.86
CA ARG A 1002 16.15 -44.03 14.12
C ARG A 1002 16.50 -43.71 12.68
N ASN A 1003 17.80 -43.63 12.43
CA ASN A 1003 18.41 -44.46 11.40
C ASN A 1003 19.90 -44.62 11.70
N LEU A 1004 20.24 -45.63 12.52
CA LEU A 1004 21.61 -46.16 12.60
C LEU A 1004 21.73 -47.44 11.78
N ASP A 1005 20.67 -47.85 11.06
CA ASP A 1005 20.48 -49.21 10.54
C ASP A 1005 21.40 -49.55 9.34
N HIS A 1006 22.25 -48.62 8.93
CA HIS A 1006 23.30 -48.83 7.94
C HIS A 1006 24.62 -48.15 8.31
N LEU A 1007 24.73 -47.56 9.50
CA LEU A 1007 25.94 -46.83 9.89
C LEU A 1007 27.09 -47.79 10.21
N ASP A 1008 26.77 -48.96 10.73
CA ASP A 1008 27.70 -50.08 10.87
C ASP A 1008 28.19 -50.58 9.50
N GLU A 1009 27.28 -50.79 8.55
CA GLU A 1009 27.63 -51.17 7.18
C GLU A 1009 28.47 -50.10 6.47
N ALA A 1010 28.16 -48.82 6.67
CA ALA A 1010 28.90 -47.70 6.10
C ALA A 1010 30.28 -47.51 6.75
N LEU A 1011 30.41 -47.71 8.06
CA LEU A 1011 31.70 -47.69 8.76
C LEU A 1011 32.59 -48.87 8.30
N GLU A 1012 32.01 -50.06 8.14
CA GLU A 1012 32.70 -51.23 7.60
C GLU A 1012 33.09 -51.03 6.13
N ALA A 1013 32.23 -50.43 5.30
CA ALA A 1013 32.53 -50.07 3.92
C ALA A 1013 33.65 -49.02 3.83
N ALA A 1014 33.60 -47.99 4.68
CA ALA A 1014 34.66 -46.99 4.79
C ALA A 1014 36.00 -47.62 5.20
N TYR A 1015 36.00 -48.62 6.08
CA TYR A 1015 37.21 -49.38 6.39
C TYR A 1015 37.70 -50.22 5.19
N ALA A 1016 36.79 -50.90 4.49
CA ALA A 1016 37.11 -51.71 3.31
C ALA A 1016 37.68 -50.88 2.14
N ASP A 1017 37.18 -49.66 1.95
CA ASP A 1017 37.64 -48.71 0.94
C ASP A 1017 38.93 -47.97 1.36
N GLY A 1018 39.49 -48.30 2.54
CA GLY A 1018 40.69 -47.65 3.07
C GLY A 1018 40.44 -46.22 3.54
N LEU A 1019 39.20 -45.84 3.84
CA LEU A 1019 38.85 -44.54 4.44
C LEU A 1019 39.00 -44.57 5.98
N ILE A 1020 39.01 -45.75 6.59
CA ILE A 1020 39.43 -45.96 7.98
C ILE A 1020 40.62 -46.93 7.95
N PHE A 1021 41.81 -46.48 8.40
CA PHE A 1021 43.03 -47.30 8.32
C PHE A 1021 43.32 -48.09 9.60
N ASP A 1022 42.72 -47.66 10.72
CA ASP A 1022 42.90 -48.28 12.03
C ASP A 1022 41.66 -49.09 12.42
N LYS A 1023 41.85 -50.40 12.57
CA LYS A 1023 40.77 -51.32 12.92
C LYS A 1023 40.26 -51.12 14.36
N GLY A 1024 41.09 -50.58 15.25
CA GLY A 1024 40.70 -50.21 16.62
C GLY A 1024 39.75 -49.02 16.65
N VAL A 1025 39.98 -48.02 15.79
CA VAL A 1025 39.07 -46.89 15.59
C VAL A 1025 37.72 -47.37 15.06
N LEU A 1026 37.71 -48.18 14.01
CA LEU A 1026 36.48 -48.78 13.48
C LEU A 1026 35.69 -49.50 14.59
N ASN A 1027 36.35 -50.36 15.36
CA ASN A 1027 35.71 -51.11 16.44
C ASN A 1027 35.16 -50.21 17.56
N SER A 1028 35.83 -49.09 17.87
CA SER A 1028 35.36 -48.09 18.84
C SER A 1028 34.08 -47.42 18.34
N LEU A 1029 34.09 -46.96 17.08
CA LEU A 1029 32.94 -46.30 16.46
C LEU A 1029 31.75 -47.27 16.37
N LEU A 1030 31.96 -48.50 15.88
CA LEU A 1030 30.95 -49.55 15.84
C LEU A 1030 30.39 -49.91 17.23
N ALA A 1031 31.22 -49.93 18.27
CA ALA A 1031 30.75 -50.19 19.64
C ALA A 1031 29.82 -49.08 20.15
N LYS A 1032 30.06 -47.82 19.79
CA LYS A 1032 29.19 -46.70 20.14
C LYS A 1032 27.89 -46.71 19.34
N VAL A 1033 27.96 -47.00 18.05
CA VAL A 1033 26.77 -47.21 17.20
C VAL A 1033 25.90 -48.33 17.77
N ASN A 1034 26.50 -49.45 18.18
CA ASN A 1034 25.79 -50.55 18.83
C ASN A 1034 25.17 -50.18 20.19
N GLN A 1035 25.85 -49.36 21.01
CA GLN A 1035 25.28 -48.88 22.28
C GLN A 1035 24.08 -47.96 22.05
N ALA A 1036 24.14 -47.11 21.03
CA ALA A 1036 23.06 -46.23 20.60
C ALA A 1036 21.87 -47.02 20.03
N GLN A 1037 22.11 -47.99 19.16
CA GLN A 1037 21.09 -48.91 18.62
C GLN A 1037 20.39 -49.72 19.72
N GLN A 1038 21.07 -50.04 20.82
CA GLN A 1038 20.50 -50.72 22.00
C GLN A 1038 19.78 -49.79 22.98
N GLY A 1039 19.65 -48.49 22.67
CA GLY A 1039 18.96 -47.50 23.51
C GLY A 1039 19.66 -47.19 24.83
N LYS A 1040 20.96 -47.48 24.95
CA LYS A 1040 21.74 -47.23 26.18
C LYS A 1040 22.33 -45.82 26.27
N GLU A 1041 22.38 -45.09 25.16
CA GLU A 1041 22.85 -43.70 25.07
C GLU A 1041 22.02 -42.89 24.07
N ASN A 1042 21.98 -41.56 24.26
CA ASN A 1042 21.31 -40.61 23.38
C ASN A 1042 22.07 -40.49 22.04
N SER A 1043 21.38 -40.66 20.91
CA SER A 1043 21.96 -40.68 19.57
C SER A 1043 22.64 -39.35 19.16
N SER A 1044 22.18 -38.19 19.63
CA SER A 1044 22.86 -36.91 19.43
C SER A 1044 24.17 -36.81 20.22
N ASN A 1045 24.23 -37.44 21.41
CA ASN A 1045 25.47 -37.55 22.18
C ASN A 1045 26.45 -38.52 21.52
N VAL A 1046 25.93 -39.59 20.91
CA VAL A 1046 26.73 -40.55 20.14
C VAL A 1046 27.29 -39.90 18.88
N LEU A 1047 26.49 -39.16 18.10
CA LEU A 1047 26.96 -38.38 16.94
C LEU A 1047 28.03 -37.35 17.32
N ARG A 1048 27.84 -36.60 18.41
CA ARG A 1048 28.87 -35.69 18.94
C ARG A 1048 30.11 -36.41 19.44
N ALA A 1049 29.98 -37.59 20.04
CA ALA A 1049 31.10 -38.39 20.50
C ALA A 1049 31.87 -39.03 19.33
N LEU A 1050 31.18 -39.42 18.25
CA LEU A 1050 31.77 -39.87 16.98
C LEU A 1050 32.54 -38.71 16.34
N GLU A 1051 31.94 -37.52 16.26
CA GLU A 1051 32.59 -36.30 15.76
C GLU A 1051 33.80 -35.90 16.61
N GLN A 1052 33.72 -36.01 17.94
CA GLN A 1052 34.84 -35.75 18.86
C GLN A 1052 35.96 -36.77 18.74
N GLU A 1053 35.67 -38.07 18.59
CA GLU A 1053 36.71 -39.09 18.38
C GLU A 1053 37.39 -38.94 17.02
N LEU A 1054 36.62 -38.64 15.96
CA LEU A 1054 37.15 -38.30 14.64
C LEU A 1054 38.01 -37.02 14.67
N SER A 1055 37.59 -36.02 15.43
CA SER A 1055 38.36 -34.78 15.63
C SER A 1055 39.61 -34.99 16.49
N ALA A 1056 39.57 -35.91 17.46
CA ALA A 1056 40.74 -36.26 18.28
C ALA A 1056 41.81 -37.03 17.47
N LEU A 1057 41.39 -37.79 16.46
CA LEU A 1057 42.29 -38.46 15.50
C LEU A 1057 43.00 -37.44 14.58
N ALA A 1058 42.41 -36.28 14.35
CA ALA A 1058 42.97 -35.18 13.53
C ALA A 1058 44.25 -34.54 14.11
N GLY A 1059 44.67 -34.93 15.32
CA GLY A 1059 45.82 -34.35 16.01
C GLY A 1059 47.10 -35.20 16.01
N SER A 1060 47.07 -36.46 15.54
CA SER A 1060 48.28 -37.31 15.64
C SER A 1060 48.67 -38.13 14.43
N GLN A 1061 47.78 -38.51 13.48
CA GLN A 1061 48.17 -39.29 12.28
C GLN A 1061 47.27 -39.16 11.01
N ALA A 1062 46.53 -38.07 10.76
CA ALA A 1062 45.73 -37.95 9.53
C ALA A 1062 45.73 -36.53 8.91
N ASP A 1063 45.59 -36.47 7.58
CA ASP A 1063 45.47 -35.23 6.79
C ASP A 1063 44.15 -34.49 7.12
N ALA A 1064 44.23 -33.18 7.39
CA ALA A 1064 43.09 -32.31 7.68
C ALA A 1064 42.12 -32.15 6.50
N SER A 1065 42.53 -32.47 5.27
CA SER A 1065 41.64 -32.58 4.11
C SER A 1065 40.77 -33.84 4.15
N PHE A 1066 41.34 -34.93 4.68
CA PHE A 1066 40.72 -36.25 4.78
C PHE A 1066 39.74 -36.35 5.94
N VAL A 1067 40.08 -35.81 7.11
CA VAL A 1067 39.16 -35.72 8.27
C VAL A 1067 37.92 -34.89 7.93
N ARG A 1068 38.12 -33.83 7.13
CA ARG A 1068 37.03 -32.97 6.64
C ARG A 1068 36.11 -33.71 5.67
N LYS A 1069 36.68 -34.45 4.73
CA LYS A 1069 35.93 -35.30 3.81
C LYS A 1069 35.14 -36.39 4.54
N ILE A 1070 35.72 -37.03 5.55
CA ILE A 1070 35.01 -38.02 6.40
C ILE A 1070 33.86 -37.36 7.16
N ARG A 1071 34.07 -36.15 7.70
CA ARG A 1071 32.99 -35.38 8.35
C ARG A 1071 31.85 -35.05 7.39
N GLU A 1072 32.18 -34.64 6.16
CA GLU A 1072 31.23 -34.35 5.09
C GLU A 1072 30.47 -35.60 4.63
N ASP A 1073 31.15 -36.73 4.45
CA ASP A 1073 30.54 -38.01 4.05
C ASP A 1073 29.65 -38.59 5.18
N LEU A 1074 30.03 -38.43 6.45
CA LEU A 1074 29.20 -38.83 7.60
C LEU A 1074 27.97 -37.93 7.75
N LEU A 1075 28.11 -36.62 7.53
CA LEU A 1075 26.98 -35.68 7.51
C LEU A 1075 26.02 -35.98 6.35
N TYR A 1076 26.56 -36.29 5.16
CA TYR A 1076 25.77 -36.71 4.01
C TYR A 1076 25.01 -38.03 4.28
N LEU A 1077 25.63 -39.00 4.95
CA LEU A 1077 24.98 -40.26 5.32
C LEU A 1077 23.92 -40.08 6.42
N VAL A 1078 24.12 -39.12 7.33
CA VAL A 1078 23.09 -38.68 8.29
C VAL A 1078 21.91 -38.03 7.54
N GLU A 1079 22.18 -37.16 6.56
CA GLU A 1079 21.14 -36.54 5.72
C GLU A 1079 20.36 -37.54 4.86
N GLN A 1080 21.01 -38.59 4.34
CA GLN A 1080 20.32 -39.67 3.61
C GLN A 1080 19.49 -40.58 4.51
N ALA A 1081 19.76 -40.59 5.81
CA ALA A 1081 19.01 -41.33 6.82
C ALA A 1081 17.80 -40.54 7.36
N GLU A 1082 17.84 -39.20 7.23
CA GLU A 1082 16.78 -38.25 7.61
C GLU A 1082 15.76 -37.99 6.48
N LEU A 1083 16.10 -38.35 5.23
CA LEU A 1083 15.21 -38.42 4.06
C LEU A 1083 14.45 -39.76 4.01
#